data_AF-A0AAD9K904-F1
#
_entry.id   AF-A0AAD9K904-F1
#
_cell.length_a   1.000
_cell.length_b   1.000
_cell.length_c   1.000
_cell.angle_alpha   90.00
_cell.angle_beta   90.00
_cell.angle_gamma   90.00
#
_symmetry.space_group_name_H-M   'P 1'
#
loop_
_entity.id
_entity.type
_entity.pdbx_description
1 polymer ?
#
loop_
_entity_poly.entity_id
_entity_poly.type
_entity_poly.pdbx_seq_one_letter_code
_entity_poly.pdbx_strand_id
1 'polypeptide(L)'
;MSFATGFTAPKVNTIDFDKIFANLPEMLAENQLVYSTVLAIFFLYILLLVWARHMDKKDIEKWVTIPLADNDSSHDYGYTVSVFTGLRPHAGTASNVCFILAGDHGDTGMRLLADGKRKLFSRGSVRKFYVTTEQALGELLFLRIWHNNSGSGAAAGWFLDKVVVEDLTTSDRYFFLCGQWLAADEGDGQVQRTVPVTRHQDDAGFNVVFFSKARARLTDDHLWLSVVTRPTHSTFSRVQRLTCCLLLLFTTMLANAMFYKTAEVEHDQTVRLGPFIFSAAALLVSVYSSIVVVPINLLIVQLFRKSKPTDWQAEGQPLKPNTGNEGDGFTPADGGSQMSAVNETGIRLETEKEMSLPWWKQTNPLPHWCVYVAWGLAASTIALSAFFIILYSLDFGVEKSQEWMLALVYSFVESVLFVQPFKVVSMAMFMALLFHTLEENLTAQGQAEKVREMSTSADTGTDLFGMSLAPPSSRKLARARRQRMYERRMWSAIKEIVSYVLFLAIVSFIAWGTKNDTVYRMNAAIGALYKGANKTYNATNVVNRTAFWRWCRETVVPLTYNEWNYAGRPTTRRVRAFLTDMTSFRVGAVRMRQVRVKHNSCAVVDVMKQRVPECRGDYYVFSEEKRNFSVGWSLRDNDTDKDTSRLAMSYKYHSIFELKGLPTAGLQAFYGGGGYVADLGTSRRKADGLVTKLNASGWIDVYTRAVFIEFTVYNPNVNLFAYVNLLTEFRPTGGVVRNPRVESFHVFSGVGSIGTVLVCVQFIFVFVLIYQIIREVTKVKNQRHKYFKEPWNYIEVSVIVTSFVSVAMYVAREFLSRSIERRLKENRDGYTNYSTLATYDNRLTMLVGAVVFLANVKLLRLLRFNKHISHFSKTLERVRSDLASFGVIFGTVFVSFSLGGYLMMGRDKESFATFLRSFQTLFSMLIGKFDLVDITGQVNRSGAESHLCLLASSAATTLP
;
A
#
# COMPACT_ATOMS: atom_id res chain seq x y z
N MET A 1 23.82 22.25 29.35
CA MET A 1 22.49 22.82 29.05
C MET A 1 22.57 23.76 27.86
N SER A 2 22.44 23.26 26.63
CA SER A 2 22.44 24.09 25.39
C SER A 2 21.46 23.52 24.35
N PHE A 3 20.34 22.93 24.81
CA PHE A 3 19.29 22.37 23.94
C PHE A 3 18.10 23.31 23.77
N ALA A 4 18.11 24.49 24.41
CA ALA A 4 16.96 25.39 24.48
C ALA A 4 17.11 26.72 23.74
N THR A 5 18.29 27.05 23.19
CA THR A 5 18.56 28.38 22.60
C THR A 5 18.27 28.50 21.10
N GLY A 6 17.81 27.43 20.44
CA GLY A 6 17.49 27.42 19.00
C GLY A 6 16.00 27.39 18.66
N PHE A 7 15.11 27.26 19.64
CA PHE A 7 13.67 27.14 19.41
C PHE A 7 12.97 28.49 19.50
N THR A 8 13.15 29.33 18.47
CA THR A 8 12.26 30.49 18.29
C THR A 8 10.86 29.99 17.92
N ALA A 9 9.83 30.48 18.62
CA ALA A 9 8.44 30.14 18.29
C ALA A 9 8.17 30.44 16.81
N PRO A 10 7.46 29.54 16.07
CA PRO A 10 7.14 29.78 14.68
C PRO A 10 6.28 31.05 14.57
N LYS A 11 6.75 32.03 13.80
CA LYS A 11 5.97 33.23 13.45
C LYS A 11 4.69 32.81 12.71
N VAL A 12 3.59 33.43 13.10
CA VAL A 12 2.28 33.30 12.43
C VAL A 12 2.35 33.97 11.06
N ASN A 13 1.85 33.31 10.04
CA ASN A 13 1.76 33.88 8.69
C ASN A 13 0.68 34.96 8.67
N THR A 14 1.02 36.17 8.25
CA THR A 14 0.06 37.27 8.05
C THR A 14 -0.53 37.20 6.65
N ILE A 15 -1.85 37.40 6.53
CA ILE A 15 -2.57 37.46 5.26
C ILE A 15 -2.59 38.91 4.78
N ASP A 16 -2.22 39.15 3.52
CA ASP A 16 -2.38 40.44 2.86
C ASP A 16 -3.76 40.51 2.18
N PHE A 17 -4.73 41.09 2.89
CA PHE A 17 -6.13 41.14 2.44
C PHE A 17 -6.30 42.03 1.19
N ASP A 18 -5.55 43.14 1.11
CA ASP A 18 -5.68 44.10 0.02
C ASP A 18 -5.26 43.47 -1.32
N LYS A 19 -4.17 42.70 -1.30
CA LYS A 19 -3.69 41.95 -2.47
C LYS A 19 -4.69 40.89 -2.95
N ILE A 20 -5.32 40.16 -2.03
CA ILE A 20 -6.22 39.05 -2.36
C ILE A 20 -7.55 39.55 -2.90
N PHE A 21 -8.16 40.55 -2.25
CA PHE A 21 -9.48 41.05 -2.67
C PHE A 21 -9.42 41.86 -3.97
N ALA A 22 -8.29 42.50 -4.29
CA ALA A 22 -8.11 43.22 -5.55
C ALA A 22 -8.12 42.29 -6.79
N ASN A 23 -7.59 41.07 -6.67
CA ASN A 23 -7.41 40.12 -7.79
C ASN A 23 -8.17 38.80 -7.59
N LEU A 24 -9.23 38.82 -6.78
CA LEU A 24 -9.92 37.62 -6.32
C LEU A 24 -10.41 36.67 -7.45
N PRO A 25 -11.02 37.16 -8.55
CA PRO A 25 -11.52 36.27 -9.61
C PRO A 25 -10.41 35.52 -10.33
N GLU A 26 -9.29 36.19 -10.59
CA GLU A 26 -8.13 35.63 -11.29
C GLU A 26 -7.37 34.63 -10.40
N MET A 27 -7.13 35.00 -9.14
CA MET A 27 -6.46 34.11 -8.18
C MET A 27 -7.28 32.85 -7.86
N LEU A 28 -8.61 32.94 -7.81
CA LEU A 28 -9.48 31.78 -7.67
C LEU A 28 -9.43 30.88 -8.91
N ALA A 29 -9.39 31.44 -10.12
CA ALA A 29 -9.29 30.66 -11.35
C ALA A 29 -7.95 29.90 -11.45
N GLU A 30 -6.86 30.50 -10.97
CA GLU A 30 -5.54 29.86 -10.96
C GLU A 30 -5.40 28.78 -9.87
N ASN A 31 -5.95 29.00 -8.67
CA ASN A 31 -5.80 28.07 -7.54
C ASN A 31 -7.02 27.16 -7.33
N GLN A 32 -7.34 26.34 -8.35
CA GLN A 32 -8.50 25.46 -8.34
C GLN A 32 -8.48 24.38 -7.25
N LEU A 33 -7.30 23.91 -6.86
CA LEU A 33 -7.16 22.71 -6.04
C LEU A 33 -7.76 22.88 -4.63
N VAL A 34 -7.40 23.94 -3.91
CA VAL A 34 -7.77 24.03 -2.48
C VAL A 34 -9.25 24.31 -2.30
N TYR A 35 -9.85 25.26 -3.01
CA TYR A 35 -11.28 25.51 -2.84
C TYR A 35 -12.14 24.33 -3.33
N SER A 36 -11.72 23.61 -4.40
CA SER A 36 -12.44 22.41 -4.85
C SER A 36 -12.36 21.28 -3.82
N THR A 37 -11.23 21.12 -3.11
CA THR A 37 -11.13 20.17 -2.00
C THR A 37 -12.02 20.54 -0.82
N VAL A 38 -12.10 21.83 -0.45
CA VAL A 38 -12.99 22.32 0.61
C VAL A 38 -14.46 22.03 0.26
N LEU A 39 -14.86 22.32 -0.99
CA LEU A 39 -16.21 22.01 -1.48
C LEU A 39 -16.50 20.51 -1.49
N ALA A 40 -15.53 19.68 -1.92
CA ALA A 40 -15.66 18.23 -1.91
C ALA A 40 -15.81 17.68 -0.48
N ILE A 41 -15.10 18.24 0.50
CA ILE A 41 -15.23 17.87 1.92
C ILE A 41 -16.63 18.21 2.44
N PHE A 42 -17.17 19.40 2.11
CA PHE A 42 -18.55 19.76 2.47
C PHE A 42 -19.59 18.85 1.81
N PHE A 43 -19.40 18.52 0.52
CA PHE A 43 -20.28 17.59 -0.19
C PHE A 43 -20.26 16.19 0.46
N LEU A 44 -19.07 15.68 0.79
CA LEU A 44 -18.91 14.42 1.51
C LEU A 44 -19.57 14.46 2.89
N TYR A 45 -19.44 15.57 3.62
CA TYR A 45 -20.10 15.76 4.91
C TYR A 45 -21.63 15.69 4.78
N ILE A 46 -22.23 16.29 3.75
CA ILE A 46 -23.69 16.22 3.53
C ILE A 46 -24.13 14.77 3.29
N LEU A 47 -23.41 14.02 2.44
CA LEU A 47 -23.70 12.59 2.21
C LEU A 47 -23.59 11.77 3.50
N LEU A 48 -22.54 12.00 4.28
CA LEU A 48 -22.33 11.33 5.57
C LEU A 48 -23.35 11.77 6.63
N LEU A 49 -23.85 13.00 6.59
CA LEU A 49 -24.85 13.52 7.51
C LEU A 49 -26.20 12.84 7.28
N VAL A 50 -26.60 12.65 6.01
CA VAL A 50 -27.81 11.87 5.66
C VAL A 50 -27.69 10.45 6.19
N TRP A 51 -26.55 9.80 5.96
CA TRP A 51 -26.27 8.46 6.48
C TRP A 51 -26.29 8.42 8.02
N ALA A 52 -25.61 9.37 8.68
CA ALA A 52 -25.52 9.44 10.14
C ALA A 52 -26.90 9.66 10.78
N ARG A 53 -27.75 10.50 10.18
CA ARG A 53 -29.13 10.73 10.65
C ARG A 53 -29.98 9.47 10.52
N HIS A 54 -29.86 8.74 9.42
CA HIS A 54 -30.55 7.45 9.25
C HIS A 54 -30.10 6.42 10.27
N MET A 55 -28.80 6.38 10.56
CA MET A 55 -28.24 5.47 11.55
C MET A 55 -28.59 5.86 12.99
N ASP A 56 -28.64 7.15 13.31
CA ASP A 56 -29.12 7.64 14.62
C ASP A 56 -30.57 7.23 14.87
N LYS A 57 -31.46 7.32 13.85
CA LYS A 57 -32.83 6.83 13.94
C LYS A 57 -32.90 5.32 14.23
N LYS A 58 -32.08 4.52 13.54
CA LYS A 58 -31.96 3.08 13.79
C LYS A 58 -31.36 2.74 15.15
N ASP A 59 -30.53 3.61 15.73
CA ASP A 59 -29.96 3.40 17.06
C ASP A 59 -30.99 3.69 18.16
N ILE A 60 -31.88 4.66 17.98
CA ILE A 60 -33.02 4.91 18.90
C ILE A 60 -33.90 3.66 18.99
N GLU A 61 -34.21 3.02 17.84
CA GLU A 61 -34.96 1.76 17.80
C GLU A 61 -34.29 0.61 18.58
N LYS A 62 -32.99 0.68 18.87
CA LYS A 62 -32.26 -0.35 19.65
C LYS A 62 -32.51 -0.26 21.15
N TRP A 63 -32.88 0.91 21.65
CA TRP A 63 -32.92 1.20 23.10
C TRP A 63 -34.31 1.19 23.70
N VAL A 64 -35.34 1.06 22.86
CA VAL A 64 -36.73 0.87 23.30
C VAL A 64 -36.85 -0.46 24.04
N THR A 65 -37.44 -0.44 25.23
CA THR A 65 -37.83 -1.64 25.97
C THR A 65 -39.03 -2.28 25.28
N ILE A 66 -38.93 -3.56 24.97
CA ILE A 66 -39.94 -4.29 24.21
C ILE A 66 -40.73 -5.19 25.18
N PRO A 67 -42.05 -5.03 25.32
CA PRO A 67 -42.86 -6.01 26.04
C PRO A 67 -42.85 -7.34 25.28
N LEU A 68 -42.67 -8.45 26.00
CA LEU A 68 -42.79 -9.77 25.39
C LEU A 68 -44.20 -9.99 24.87
N ALA A 69 -44.32 -10.58 23.67
CA ALA A 69 -45.61 -10.84 23.04
C ALA A 69 -46.47 -11.87 23.81
N ASP A 70 -45.85 -12.68 24.67
CA ASP A 70 -46.47 -13.70 25.51
C ASP A 70 -46.61 -13.28 26.99
N ASN A 71 -46.46 -11.99 27.30
CA ASN A 71 -46.79 -11.46 28.62
C ASN A 71 -48.32 -11.48 28.83
N ASP A 72 -48.74 -12.02 29.97
CA ASP A 72 -50.14 -11.98 30.40
C ASP A 72 -50.38 -10.69 31.22
N SER A 73 -51.53 -10.05 31.02
CA SER A 73 -51.93 -8.86 31.76
C SER A 73 -52.34 -9.16 33.21
N SER A 74 -52.60 -10.42 33.54
CA SER A 74 -52.90 -10.89 34.90
C SER A 74 -51.66 -11.12 35.78
N HIS A 75 -50.45 -11.02 35.22
CA HIS A 75 -49.19 -11.22 35.93
C HIS A 75 -48.68 -9.90 36.53
N ASP A 76 -48.59 -9.83 37.86
CA ASP A 76 -48.23 -8.59 38.59
C ASP A 76 -46.72 -8.41 38.82
N TYR A 77 -45.92 -9.46 38.67
CA TYR A 77 -44.47 -9.38 38.91
C TYR A 77 -43.68 -9.23 37.61
N GLY A 78 -42.65 -8.37 37.60
CA GLY A 78 -41.96 -7.96 36.38
C GLY A 78 -40.44 -7.96 36.47
N TYR A 79 -39.79 -8.48 35.42
CA TYR A 79 -38.35 -8.45 35.22
C TYR A 79 -37.98 -7.72 33.92
N THR A 80 -36.88 -6.97 33.94
CA THR A 80 -36.26 -6.43 32.72
C THR A 80 -35.06 -7.28 32.30
N VAL A 81 -35.17 -7.97 31.17
CA VAL A 81 -34.11 -8.81 30.59
C VAL A 81 -33.37 -8.04 29.51
N SER A 82 -32.13 -7.67 29.78
CA SER A 82 -31.23 -6.95 28.86
C SER A 82 -30.23 -7.91 28.21
N VAL A 83 -30.41 -8.19 26.92
CA VAL A 83 -29.57 -9.13 26.16
C VAL A 83 -28.49 -8.38 25.37
N PHE A 84 -27.21 -8.66 25.65
CA PHE A 84 -26.06 -8.04 24.99
C PHE A 84 -25.48 -8.95 23.91
N THR A 85 -25.58 -8.52 22.65
CA THR A 85 -24.93 -9.21 21.53
C THR A 85 -23.52 -8.67 21.31
N GLY A 86 -22.55 -9.56 21.12
CA GLY A 86 -21.15 -9.14 20.96
C GLY A 86 -20.90 -8.29 19.71
N LEU A 87 -19.78 -7.58 19.72
CA LEU A 87 -19.36 -6.70 18.61
C LEU A 87 -18.37 -7.41 17.65
N ARG A 88 -18.15 -8.73 17.78
CA ARG A 88 -17.33 -9.52 16.82
C ARG A 88 -17.95 -9.50 15.41
N PRO A 89 -17.15 -9.66 14.33
CA PRO A 89 -17.70 -9.78 12.98
C PRO A 89 -18.74 -10.90 12.94
N HIS A 90 -19.91 -10.64 12.35
CA HIS A 90 -21.03 -11.60 12.25
C HIS A 90 -21.59 -12.10 13.59
N ALA A 91 -21.43 -11.33 14.67
CA ALA A 91 -21.95 -11.70 16.00
C ALA A 91 -23.48 -11.67 16.14
N GLY A 92 -24.20 -10.98 15.25
CA GLY A 92 -25.66 -10.87 15.32
C GLY A 92 -26.38 -12.06 14.69
N THR A 93 -27.59 -12.33 15.16
CA THR A 93 -28.43 -13.44 14.68
C THR A 93 -29.78 -12.95 14.16
N ALA A 94 -30.26 -13.64 13.12
CA ALA A 94 -31.61 -13.57 12.61
C ALA A 94 -32.43 -14.80 13.00
N SER A 95 -31.87 -15.70 13.80
CA SER A 95 -32.57 -16.86 14.34
C SER A 95 -33.52 -16.45 15.47
N ASN A 96 -34.57 -17.23 15.71
CA ASN A 96 -35.44 -17.01 16.86
C ASN A 96 -34.70 -17.42 18.12
N VAL A 97 -34.66 -16.54 19.11
CA VAL A 97 -33.96 -16.75 20.38
C VAL A 97 -34.99 -16.98 21.48
N CYS A 98 -34.82 -18.07 22.21
CA CYS A 98 -35.68 -18.43 23.34
C CYS A 98 -34.86 -18.52 24.62
N PHE A 99 -35.49 -18.29 25.75
CA PHE A 99 -34.87 -18.44 27.06
C PHE A 99 -35.82 -19.04 28.10
N ILE A 100 -35.23 -19.53 29.18
CA ILE A 100 -35.88 -19.90 30.43
C ILE A 100 -35.04 -19.26 31.53
N LEU A 101 -35.67 -18.44 32.36
CA LEU A 101 -35.06 -17.87 33.55
C LEU A 101 -35.60 -18.63 34.77
N ALA A 102 -34.69 -19.19 35.57
CA ALA A 102 -35.03 -20.00 36.74
C ALA A 102 -34.47 -19.38 38.02
N GLY A 103 -35.30 -19.30 39.05
CA GLY A 103 -34.93 -18.95 40.41
C GLY A 103 -35.30 -20.05 41.40
N ASP A 104 -35.18 -19.76 42.69
CA ASP A 104 -35.50 -20.69 43.78
C ASP A 104 -37.01 -20.96 43.93
N HIS A 105 -37.87 -20.00 43.57
CA HIS A 105 -39.32 -20.11 43.71
C HIS A 105 -40.05 -20.56 42.43
N GLY A 106 -39.37 -20.64 41.29
CA GLY A 106 -39.97 -21.07 40.02
C GLY A 106 -39.14 -20.75 38.78
N ASP A 107 -39.73 -20.97 37.60
CA ASP A 107 -39.15 -20.56 36.31
C ASP A 107 -40.16 -19.83 35.42
N THR A 108 -39.67 -19.13 34.40
CA THR A 108 -40.51 -18.38 33.45
C THR A 108 -41.18 -19.26 32.40
N GLY A 109 -40.95 -20.57 32.39
CA GLY A 109 -41.16 -21.40 31.21
C GLY A 109 -40.36 -20.94 29.98
N MET A 110 -40.67 -21.53 28.82
CA MET A 110 -40.04 -21.17 27.54
C MET A 110 -40.62 -19.85 27.02
N ARG A 111 -39.79 -18.80 27.02
CA ARG A 111 -40.15 -17.47 26.50
C ARG A 111 -39.45 -17.20 25.18
N LEU A 112 -40.13 -16.57 24.21
CA LEU A 112 -39.56 -16.17 22.92
C LEU A 112 -39.19 -14.68 22.94
N LEU A 113 -37.92 -14.37 22.67
CA LEU A 113 -37.48 -12.98 22.52
C LEU A 113 -37.78 -12.47 21.10
N ALA A 114 -39.05 -12.18 20.84
CA ALA A 114 -39.53 -11.64 19.58
C ALA A 114 -40.52 -10.49 19.79
N ASP A 115 -40.55 -9.57 18.83
CA ASP A 115 -41.46 -8.40 18.76
C ASP A 115 -42.40 -8.53 17.54
N GLY A 116 -42.38 -9.68 16.84
CA GLY A 116 -43.13 -9.94 15.59
C GLY A 116 -42.74 -9.09 14.37
N LYS A 117 -42.08 -7.93 14.56
CA LYS A 117 -41.89 -6.89 13.53
C LYS A 117 -40.42 -6.56 13.24
N ARG A 118 -39.52 -6.68 14.23
CA ARG A 118 -38.14 -6.13 14.16
C ARG A 118 -37.06 -7.22 14.15
N LYS A 119 -35.92 -6.93 13.50
CA LYS A 119 -34.67 -7.70 13.69
C LYS A 119 -33.99 -7.26 14.99
N LEU A 120 -34.06 -8.10 16.01
CA LEU A 120 -33.68 -7.74 17.38
C LEU A 120 -32.18 -7.84 17.63
N PHE A 121 -31.54 -8.94 17.23
CA PHE A 121 -30.17 -9.27 17.66
C PHE A 121 -29.09 -8.93 16.61
N SER A 122 -28.85 -7.64 16.39
CA SER A 122 -27.77 -7.19 15.51
C SER A 122 -26.40 -7.16 16.20
N ARG A 123 -25.30 -7.12 15.44
CA ARG A 123 -23.95 -7.01 15.99
C ARG A 123 -23.83 -5.80 16.93
N GLY A 124 -23.43 -6.03 18.18
CA GLY A 124 -23.25 -4.99 19.19
C GLY A 124 -24.55 -4.38 19.75
N SER A 125 -25.72 -4.94 19.46
CA SER A 125 -26.95 -4.43 20.06
C SER A 125 -27.15 -4.93 21.47
N VAL A 126 -27.73 -4.06 22.29
CA VAL A 126 -28.35 -4.42 23.57
C VAL A 126 -29.85 -4.28 23.37
N ARG A 127 -30.60 -5.31 23.73
CA ARG A 127 -32.06 -5.32 23.64
C ARG A 127 -32.64 -5.54 25.03
N LYS A 128 -33.51 -4.63 25.46
CA LYS A 128 -34.23 -4.71 26.73
C LYS A 128 -35.62 -5.28 26.48
N PHE A 129 -35.99 -6.27 27.26
CA PHE A 129 -37.26 -6.95 27.19
C PHE A 129 -37.95 -6.87 28.55
N TYR A 130 -39.24 -6.53 28.55
CA TYR A 130 -40.07 -6.55 29.76
C TYR A 130 -40.80 -7.88 29.83
N VAL A 131 -40.57 -8.64 30.90
CA VAL A 131 -41.09 -10.00 31.11
C VAL A 131 -41.96 -9.99 32.36
N THR A 132 -43.20 -10.49 32.26
CA THR A 132 -44.08 -10.66 33.43
C THR A 132 -44.12 -12.13 33.88
N THR A 133 -44.29 -12.34 35.19
CA THR A 133 -44.46 -13.65 35.83
C THR A 133 -45.57 -13.63 36.87
N GLU A 134 -46.23 -14.78 37.08
CA GLU A 134 -47.34 -14.93 38.05
C GLU A 134 -46.90 -14.58 39.48
N GLN A 135 -45.68 -14.98 39.87
CA GLN A 135 -45.09 -14.74 41.18
C GLN A 135 -43.61 -14.37 41.02
N ALA A 136 -43.01 -13.85 42.09
CA ALA A 136 -41.58 -13.60 42.14
C ALA A 136 -40.80 -14.92 42.00
N LEU A 137 -39.82 -14.96 41.09
CA LEU A 137 -38.95 -16.13 40.90
C LEU A 137 -37.94 -16.32 42.06
N GLY A 138 -37.91 -15.38 43.00
CA GLY A 138 -36.98 -15.29 44.13
C GLY A 138 -35.53 -15.12 43.67
N GLU A 139 -34.56 -15.78 44.31
CA GLU A 139 -33.15 -15.65 43.94
C GLU A 139 -32.86 -16.37 42.61
N LEU A 140 -32.46 -15.61 41.58
CA LEU A 140 -32.19 -16.16 40.25
C LEU A 140 -30.97 -17.09 40.26
N LEU A 141 -31.11 -18.32 39.79
CA LEU A 141 -30.08 -19.35 39.83
C LEU A 141 -29.32 -19.44 38.50
N PHE A 142 -30.04 -19.58 37.40
CA PHE A 142 -29.45 -19.71 36.06
C PHE A 142 -30.39 -19.24 34.95
N LEU A 143 -29.78 -18.85 33.83
CA LEU A 143 -30.45 -18.53 32.58
C LEU A 143 -30.12 -19.60 31.53
N ARG A 144 -31.14 -20.26 31.01
CA ARG A 144 -31.00 -21.13 29.83
C ARG A 144 -31.44 -20.37 28.59
N ILE A 145 -30.58 -20.25 27.58
CA ILE A 145 -30.83 -19.47 26.36
C ILE A 145 -30.37 -20.23 25.11
N TRP A 146 -31.16 -20.22 24.05
CA TRP A 146 -30.85 -20.91 22.78
C TRP A 146 -31.48 -20.24 21.57
N HIS A 147 -31.12 -20.70 20.37
CA HIS A 147 -31.78 -20.30 19.14
C HIS A 147 -32.06 -21.49 18.20
N ASN A 148 -33.03 -21.34 17.31
CA ASN A 148 -33.43 -22.40 16.38
C ASN A 148 -32.56 -22.52 15.10
N ASN A 149 -31.51 -21.70 14.99
CA ASN A 149 -30.60 -21.64 13.82
C ASN A 149 -31.33 -21.43 12.47
N SER A 150 -32.48 -20.73 12.47
CA SER A 150 -33.25 -20.42 11.25
C SER A 150 -32.63 -19.32 10.39
N GLY A 151 -31.68 -18.56 10.92
CA GLY A 151 -31.02 -17.48 10.17
C GLY A 151 -30.27 -17.98 8.93
N SER A 152 -30.26 -17.17 7.87
CA SER A 152 -29.46 -17.45 6.67
C SER A 152 -28.03 -16.93 6.82
N GLY A 153 -27.07 -17.57 6.12
CA GLY A 153 -25.69 -17.07 6.12
C GLY A 153 -25.04 -16.95 7.51
N ALA A 154 -24.09 -16.04 7.64
CA ALA A 154 -23.44 -15.77 8.92
C ALA A 154 -24.40 -15.30 10.04
N ALA A 155 -25.66 -14.96 9.73
CA ALA A 155 -26.68 -14.55 10.70
C ALA A 155 -27.41 -15.73 11.37
N ALA A 156 -27.00 -16.97 11.13
CA ALA A 156 -27.53 -18.14 11.85
C ALA A 156 -26.89 -18.28 13.24
N GLY A 157 -25.58 -18.06 13.32
CA GLY A 157 -24.83 -18.04 14.58
C GLY A 157 -25.02 -16.74 15.35
N TRP A 158 -24.77 -16.79 16.64
CA TRP A 158 -24.92 -15.68 17.55
C TRP A 158 -23.76 -15.64 18.53
N PHE A 159 -23.14 -14.49 18.75
CA PHE A 159 -22.22 -14.32 19.86
C PHE A 159 -22.95 -13.59 20.99
N LEU A 160 -23.30 -14.35 22.03
CA LEU A 160 -23.93 -13.80 23.23
C LEU A 160 -22.82 -13.36 24.19
N ASP A 161 -22.80 -12.06 24.51
CA ASP A 161 -21.80 -11.48 25.41
C ASP A 161 -22.23 -11.67 26.87
N LYS A 162 -23.34 -11.04 27.27
CA LYS A 162 -23.96 -11.19 28.58
C LYS A 162 -25.47 -10.99 28.53
N VAL A 163 -26.17 -11.44 29.55
CA VAL A 163 -27.56 -11.05 29.82
C VAL A 163 -27.60 -10.45 31.22
N VAL A 164 -28.29 -9.32 31.37
CA VAL A 164 -28.50 -8.65 32.66
C VAL A 164 -29.99 -8.68 32.95
N VAL A 165 -30.38 -9.24 34.07
CA VAL A 165 -31.77 -9.28 34.53
C VAL A 165 -31.91 -8.32 35.70
N GLU A 166 -32.85 -7.39 35.60
CA GLU A 166 -33.17 -6.43 36.66
C GLU A 166 -34.57 -6.73 37.17
N ASP A 167 -34.68 -6.98 38.47
CA ASP A 167 -35.95 -7.14 39.17
C ASP A 167 -36.55 -5.75 39.41
N LEU A 168 -37.78 -5.52 38.94
CA LEU A 168 -38.39 -4.19 39.00
C LEU A 168 -38.97 -3.86 40.36
N THR A 169 -39.17 -4.85 41.23
CA THR A 169 -39.69 -4.63 42.59
C THR A 169 -38.55 -4.40 43.57
N THR A 170 -37.49 -5.21 43.51
CA THR A 170 -36.34 -5.09 44.42
C THR A 170 -35.25 -4.15 43.89
N SER A 171 -35.24 -3.83 42.59
CA SER A 171 -34.15 -3.15 41.88
C SER A 171 -32.82 -3.92 41.89
N ASP A 172 -32.84 -5.22 42.19
CA ASP A 172 -31.66 -6.08 42.15
C ASP A 172 -31.27 -6.44 40.71
N ARG A 173 -29.96 -6.50 40.46
CA ARG A 173 -29.38 -6.81 39.14
C ARG A 173 -28.59 -8.11 39.18
N TYR A 174 -28.97 -9.02 38.30
CA TYR A 174 -28.36 -10.33 38.14
C TYR A 174 -27.62 -10.40 36.80
N PHE A 175 -26.35 -10.82 36.84
CA PHE A 175 -25.50 -10.89 35.65
C PHE A 175 -25.32 -12.35 35.20
N PHE A 176 -25.56 -12.61 33.92
CA PHE A 176 -25.32 -13.90 33.27
C PHE A 176 -24.24 -13.71 32.20
N LEU A 177 -23.00 -14.04 32.55
CA LEU A 177 -21.83 -13.88 31.68
C LEU A 177 -21.67 -15.09 30.75
N CYS A 178 -21.92 -14.93 29.45
CA CYS A 178 -21.80 -16.01 28.47
C CYS A 178 -20.46 -15.95 27.72
N GLY A 179 -20.18 -14.83 27.05
CA GLY A 179 -18.93 -14.56 26.34
C GLY A 179 -18.58 -15.55 25.21
N GLN A 180 -19.57 -16.22 24.62
CA GLN A 180 -19.35 -17.34 23.69
C GLN A 180 -20.26 -17.33 22.46
N TRP A 181 -19.84 -18.08 21.45
CA TRP A 181 -20.64 -18.35 20.25
C TRP A 181 -21.68 -19.44 20.51
N LEU A 182 -22.95 -19.09 20.29
CA LEU A 182 -24.05 -20.02 20.05
C LEU A 182 -24.18 -20.15 18.53
N ALA A 183 -23.48 -21.10 17.93
CA ALA A 183 -23.44 -21.27 16.48
C ALA A 183 -23.11 -22.72 16.14
N ALA A 184 -23.65 -23.23 15.04
CA ALA A 184 -23.30 -24.58 14.59
C ALA A 184 -21.85 -24.69 14.09
N ASP A 185 -21.24 -23.57 13.66
CA ASP A 185 -19.96 -23.51 12.95
C ASP A 185 -18.84 -22.72 13.67
N GLU A 186 -19.13 -22.16 14.85
CA GLU A 186 -18.16 -21.46 15.71
C GLU A 186 -18.19 -21.98 17.15
N GLY A 187 -17.13 -21.71 17.93
CA GLY A 187 -17.04 -22.14 19.33
C GLY A 187 -16.98 -23.66 19.47
N ASP A 188 -17.73 -24.21 20.43
CA ASP A 188 -17.95 -25.65 20.59
C ASP A 188 -19.04 -26.20 19.65
N GLY A 189 -19.66 -25.31 18.88
CA GLY A 189 -20.64 -25.67 17.88
C GLY A 189 -22.03 -26.01 18.44
N GLN A 190 -22.32 -25.59 19.68
CA GLN A 190 -23.64 -25.66 20.29
C GLN A 190 -24.43 -24.37 20.06
N VAL A 191 -25.76 -24.44 20.10
CA VAL A 191 -26.69 -23.30 19.91
C VAL A 191 -27.54 -23.02 21.15
N GLN A 192 -27.22 -23.67 22.27
CA GLN A 192 -27.89 -23.57 23.55
C GLN A 192 -26.84 -23.42 24.66
N ARG A 193 -27.14 -22.60 25.66
CA ARG A 193 -26.34 -22.43 26.88
C ARG A 193 -27.22 -22.38 28.12
N THR A 194 -26.66 -22.86 29.22
CA THR A 194 -27.15 -22.62 30.58
C THR A 194 -26.06 -21.85 31.29
N VAL A 195 -26.36 -20.61 31.68
CA VAL A 195 -25.42 -19.68 32.29
C VAL A 195 -25.84 -19.45 33.73
N PRO A 196 -24.99 -19.75 34.73
CA PRO A 196 -25.32 -19.48 36.13
C PRO A 196 -25.31 -17.98 36.42
N VAL A 197 -26.03 -17.58 37.48
CA VAL A 197 -26.02 -16.20 37.96
C VAL A 197 -24.65 -15.81 38.51
N THR A 198 -24.27 -14.54 38.34
CA THR A 198 -23.10 -13.94 38.98
C THR A 198 -23.56 -12.68 39.72
N ARG A 199 -23.39 -12.64 41.06
CA ARG A 199 -23.85 -11.52 41.91
C ARG A 199 -22.99 -10.25 41.75
N HIS A 200 -21.69 -10.39 41.45
CA HIS A 200 -20.80 -9.25 41.20
C HIS A 200 -20.09 -9.38 39.84
N GLN A 201 -20.02 -8.28 39.09
CA GLN A 201 -19.28 -8.25 37.82
C GLN A 201 -17.77 -8.45 38.00
N ASP A 202 -17.27 -8.36 39.25
CA ASP A 202 -15.87 -8.47 39.64
C ASP A 202 -15.29 -9.90 39.57
N ASP A 203 -16.14 -10.93 39.50
CA ASP A 203 -15.68 -12.33 39.34
C ASP A 203 -15.29 -12.67 37.88
N ALA A 204 -15.47 -11.73 36.95
CA ALA A 204 -15.05 -11.85 35.56
C ALA A 204 -13.54 -11.57 35.42
N GLY A 205 -12.74 -12.54 34.94
CA GLY A 205 -11.29 -12.39 34.81
C GLY A 205 -10.83 -11.12 34.06
N PHE A 206 -9.73 -10.53 34.51
CA PHE A 206 -9.17 -9.23 34.05
C PHE A 206 -9.20 -9.01 32.53
N ASN A 207 -8.86 -10.01 31.73
CA ASN A 207 -8.87 -9.90 30.27
C ASN A 207 -10.26 -9.56 29.70
N VAL A 208 -11.32 -10.13 30.26
CA VAL A 208 -12.70 -9.92 29.78
C VAL A 208 -13.17 -8.50 30.12
N VAL A 209 -12.87 -8.03 31.34
CA VAL A 209 -13.20 -6.67 31.78
C VAL A 209 -12.36 -5.63 31.03
N PHE A 210 -11.06 -5.87 30.85
CA PHE A 210 -10.17 -5.00 30.09
C PHE A 210 -10.64 -4.83 28.64
N PHE A 211 -10.82 -5.92 27.90
CA PHE A 211 -11.20 -5.84 26.49
C PHE A 211 -12.62 -5.29 26.29
N SER A 212 -13.56 -5.57 27.20
CA SER A 212 -14.91 -4.98 27.11
C SER A 212 -14.92 -3.48 27.41
N LYS A 213 -14.24 -3.02 28.49
CA LYS A 213 -14.12 -1.59 28.83
C LYS A 213 -13.30 -0.81 27.80
N ALA A 214 -12.13 -1.33 27.39
CA ALA A 214 -11.28 -0.74 26.36
C ALA A 214 -12.06 -0.57 25.05
N ARG A 215 -12.89 -1.56 24.71
CA ARG A 215 -13.73 -1.54 23.51
C ARG A 215 -14.87 -0.54 23.61
N ALA A 216 -15.58 -0.50 24.73
CA ALA A 216 -16.64 0.48 24.96
C ALA A 216 -16.09 1.91 24.81
N ARG A 217 -14.94 2.20 25.45
CA ARG A 217 -14.24 3.49 25.32
C ARG A 217 -13.68 3.75 23.92
N LEU A 218 -13.11 2.76 23.24
CA LEU A 218 -12.71 2.88 21.83
C LEU A 218 -13.89 3.31 20.95
N THR A 219 -15.06 2.72 21.15
CA THR A 219 -16.24 3.03 20.34
C THR A 219 -16.97 4.31 20.76
N ASP A 220 -16.79 4.80 21.98
CA ASP A 220 -17.47 6.03 22.45
C ASP A 220 -16.57 7.27 22.42
N ASP A 221 -15.29 7.12 22.80
CA ASP A 221 -14.31 8.20 22.95
C ASP A 221 -13.48 8.47 21.69
N HIS A 222 -13.30 7.49 20.81
CA HIS A 222 -12.58 7.73 19.57
C HIS A 222 -13.49 8.41 18.54
N LEU A 223 -13.37 9.73 18.40
CA LEU A 223 -14.27 10.56 17.58
C LEU A 223 -14.60 9.97 16.20
N TRP A 224 -13.60 9.50 15.44
CA TRP A 224 -13.80 8.93 14.09
C TRP A 224 -14.49 7.56 14.09
N LEU A 225 -14.04 6.63 14.94
CA LEU A 225 -14.61 5.29 15.05
C LEU A 225 -16.02 5.34 15.66
N SER A 226 -16.27 6.31 16.54
CA SER A 226 -17.53 6.52 17.23
C SER A 226 -18.65 7.02 16.32
N VAL A 227 -18.32 7.59 15.15
CA VAL A 227 -19.27 7.86 14.06
C VAL A 227 -19.79 6.55 13.44
N VAL A 228 -18.91 5.57 13.27
CA VAL A 228 -19.21 4.30 12.58
C VAL A 228 -19.80 3.26 13.53
N THR A 229 -19.30 3.18 14.76
CA THR A 229 -19.74 2.22 15.78
C THR A 229 -20.08 2.97 17.06
N ARG A 230 -21.37 3.08 17.38
CA ARG A 230 -21.88 3.71 18.61
C ARG A 230 -22.21 2.62 19.66
N PRO A 231 -21.66 2.66 20.88
CA PRO A 231 -22.07 1.78 21.97
C PRO A 231 -23.37 2.27 22.62
N THR A 232 -23.92 1.51 23.56
CA THR A 232 -25.28 1.69 24.06
C THR A 232 -25.44 2.85 25.04
N HIS A 233 -26.50 3.64 24.83
CA HIS A 233 -26.99 4.74 25.68
C HIS A 233 -26.05 5.97 25.84
N SER A 234 -25.50 6.48 24.73
CA SER A 234 -24.75 7.76 24.70
C SER A 234 -25.68 8.92 24.31
N THR A 235 -25.66 10.04 25.04
CA THR A 235 -26.34 11.30 24.66
C THR A 235 -25.72 11.96 23.44
N PHE A 236 -24.50 11.55 23.06
CA PHE A 236 -23.74 12.08 21.92
C PHE A 236 -24.07 11.31 20.63
N SER A 237 -24.78 11.97 19.69
CA SER A 237 -25.28 11.36 18.45
C SER A 237 -24.20 11.19 17.36
N ARG A 238 -24.44 10.34 16.35
CA ARG A 238 -23.52 10.18 15.21
C ARG A 238 -23.41 11.44 14.39
N VAL A 239 -24.51 12.18 14.25
CA VAL A 239 -24.51 13.49 13.57
C VAL A 239 -23.60 14.47 14.31
N GLN A 240 -23.72 14.58 15.64
CA GLN A 240 -22.85 15.46 16.44
C GLN A 240 -21.37 15.03 16.36
N ARG A 241 -21.09 13.72 16.41
CA ARG A 241 -19.73 13.15 16.26
C ARG A 241 -19.12 13.46 14.89
N LEU A 242 -19.92 13.33 13.82
CA LEU A 242 -19.50 13.64 12.45
C LEU A 242 -19.16 15.13 12.31
N THR A 243 -19.98 16.02 12.88
CA THR A 243 -19.70 17.47 12.88
C THR A 243 -18.42 17.80 13.67
N CYS A 244 -18.18 17.13 14.79
CA CYS A 244 -16.92 17.30 15.54
C CYS A 244 -15.71 16.78 14.74
N CYS A 245 -15.85 15.72 13.93
CA CYS A 245 -14.78 15.27 13.03
C CYS A 245 -14.48 16.32 11.96
N LEU A 246 -15.52 16.93 11.38
CA LEU A 246 -15.39 17.99 10.41
C LEU A 246 -14.72 19.24 11.02
N LEU A 247 -15.13 19.61 12.24
CA LEU A 247 -14.52 20.68 13.02
C LEU A 247 -13.02 20.43 13.25
N LEU A 248 -12.66 19.23 13.70
CA LEU A 248 -11.27 18.84 13.93
C LEU A 248 -10.46 18.93 12.63
N LEU A 249 -11.01 18.45 11.51
CA LEU A 249 -10.36 18.49 10.22
C LEU A 249 -10.11 19.94 9.75
N PHE A 250 -11.12 20.81 9.78
CA PHE A 250 -10.93 22.21 9.34
C PHE A 250 -10.03 23.02 10.29
N THR A 251 -10.15 22.82 11.60
CA THR A 251 -9.30 23.55 12.57
C THR A 251 -7.84 23.09 12.50
N THR A 252 -7.58 21.80 12.26
CA THR A 252 -6.21 21.30 12.01
C THR A 252 -5.64 21.80 10.69
N MET A 253 -6.45 21.83 9.62
CA MET A 253 -6.06 22.42 8.34
C MET A 253 -5.70 23.90 8.47
N LEU A 254 -6.53 24.68 9.17
CA LEU A 254 -6.27 26.09 9.40
C LEU A 254 -4.99 26.31 10.21
N ALA A 255 -4.82 25.60 11.33
CA ALA A 255 -3.64 25.74 12.18
C ALA A 255 -2.35 25.38 11.42
N ASN A 256 -2.39 24.33 10.58
CA ASN A 256 -1.26 23.96 9.74
C ASN A 256 -0.94 25.05 8.70
N ALA A 257 -1.96 25.64 8.05
CA ALA A 257 -1.76 26.77 7.13
C ALA A 257 -1.15 28.00 7.84
N MET A 258 -1.64 28.33 9.04
CA MET A 258 -1.19 29.48 9.83
C MET A 258 0.32 29.45 10.12
N PHE A 259 0.91 28.26 10.23
CA PHE A 259 2.32 28.04 10.57
C PHE A 259 3.15 27.44 9.41
N TYR A 260 2.62 27.40 8.18
CA TYR A 260 3.27 26.71 7.06
C TYR A 260 4.56 27.39 6.56
N LYS A 261 4.54 28.71 6.25
CA LYS A 261 5.72 29.42 5.71
C LYS A 261 6.91 29.48 6.66
N THR A 262 6.72 29.34 7.98
CA THR A 262 7.82 29.30 8.96
C THR A 262 8.58 27.97 9.02
N ALA A 263 8.16 26.97 8.24
CA ALA A 263 8.91 25.74 8.03
C ALA A 263 10.06 25.89 7.00
N GLU A 264 10.20 27.05 6.34
CA GLU A 264 11.39 27.40 5.54
C GLU A 264 12.61 27.71 6.45
N VAL A 265 12.96 26.80 7.36
CA VAL A 265 14.27 26.79 8.03
C VAL A 265 15.27 26.20 7.02
N GLU A 266 16.45 26.82 6.94
CA GLU A 266 17.55 26.48 6.03
C GLU A 266 17.72 24.97 5.80
N HIS A 267 18.02 24.60 4.55
CA HIS A 267 18.11 23.22 4.03
C HIS A 267 19.00 22.25 4.85
N ASP A 268 19.76 22.73 5.83
CA ASP A 268 20.75 21.96 6.59
C ASP A 268 20.18 21.11 7.75
N GLN A 269 18.91 21.28 8.16
CA GLN A 269 18.30 20.49 9.25
C GLN A 269 17.05 19.67 8.86
N THR A 270 16.94 19.25 7.60
CA THR A 270 15.83 18.39 7.15
C THR A 270 16.29 16.95 6.87
N VAL A 271 15.78 15.97 7.62
CA VAL A 271 16.04 14.55 7.36
C VAL A 271 15.01 14.05 6.33
N ARG A 272 15.44 13.92 5.07
CA ARG A 272 14.59 13.43 3.97
C ARG A 272 14.64 11.90 3.86
N LEU A 273 13.66 11.23 4.49
CA LEU A 273 13.39 9.81 4.35
C LEU A 273 12.28 9.60 3.30
N GLY A 274 12.67 9.43 2.04
CA GLY A 274 11.72 9.35 0.93
C GLY A 274 10.99 10.68 0.69
N PRO A 275 9.66 10.70 0.45
CA PRO A 275 8.86 11.92 0.34
C PRO A 275 8.57 12.57 1.71
N PHE A 276 8.93 11.93 2.83
CA PHE A 276 8.75 12.48 4.16
C PHE A 276 9.94 13.39 4.52
N ILE A 277 9.63 14.67 4.66
CA ILE A 277 10.57 15.68 5.13
C ILE A 277 10.37 15.77 6.65
N PHE A 278 11.19 15.04 7.41
CA PHE A 278 11.22 15.20 8.86
C PHE A 278 12.08 16.42 9.18
N SER A 279 11.41 17.56 9.38
CA SER A 279 12.01 18.76 9.94
C SER A 279 11.62 18.85 11.41
N ALA A 280 12.59 19.11 12.29
CA ALA A 280 12.29 19.40 13.69
C ALA A 280 11.33 20.60 13.82
N ALA A 281 11.41 21.55 12.88
CA ALA A 281 10.46 22.66 12.77
C ALA A 281 9.04 22.17 12.40
N ALA A 282 8.89 21.20 11.50
CA ALA A 282 7.58 20.65 11.13
C ALA A 282 6.92 19.89 12.29
N LEU A 283 7.70 19.15 13.09
CA LEU A 283 7.22 18.52 14.32
C LEU A 283 6.77 19.58 15.34
N LEU A 284 7.53 20.66 15.51
CA LEU A 284 7.12 21.76 16.39
C LEU A 284 5.84 22.45 15.90
N VAL A 285 5.73 22.75 14.61
CA VAL A 285 4.51 23.29 14.00
C VAL A 285 3.31 22.37 14.28
N SER A 286 3.49 21.04 14.21
CA SER A 286 2.43 20.08 14.55
C SER A 286 2.03 20.10 16.03
N VAL A 287 3.00 20.32 16.94
CA VAL A 287 2.76 20.46 18.39
C VAL A 287 2.02 21.76 18.69
N TYR A 288 2.47 22.89 18.14
CA TYR A 288 1.80 24.19 18.30
C TYR A 288 0.38 24.17 17.72
N SER A 289 0.21 23.59 16.52
CA SER A 289 -1.11 23.40 15.91
C SER A 289 -2.03 22.58 16.81
N SER A 290 -1.51 21.52 17.43
CA SER A 290 -2.30 20.70 18.37
C SER A 290 -2.67 21.45 19.65
N ILE A 291 -1.77 22.27 20.20
CA ILE A 291 -2.05 23.09 21.40
C ILE A 291 -3.19 24.09 21.14
N VAL A 292 -3.26 24.68 19.94
CA VAL A 292 -4.33 25.62 19.56
C VAL A 292 -5.66 24.90 19.29
N VAL A 293 -5.60 23.75 18.61
CA VAL A 293 -6.78 23.03 18.12
C VAL A 293 -7.50 22.23 19.21
N VAL A 294 -6.76 21.61 20.13
CA VAL A 294 -7.31 20.68 21.13
C VAL A 294 -8.30 21.34 22.10
N PRO A 295 -8.03 22.50 22.71
CA PRO A 295 -8.95 23.12 23.67
C PRO A 295 -10.33 23.44 23.08
N ILE A 296 -10.35 23.99 21.86
CA ILE A 296 -11.59 24.38 21.16
C ILE A 296 -12.44 23.14 20.85
N ASN A 297 -11.81 22.09 20.31
CA ASN A 297 -12.50 20.85 19.98
C ASN A 297 -12.99 20.13 21.24
N LEU A 298 -12.19 20.12 22.33
CA LEU A 298 -12.61 19.51 23.59
C LEU A 298 -13.80 20.25 24.20
N LEU A 299 -13.82 21.58 24.17
CA LEU A 299 -14.93 22.37 24.69
C LEU A 299 -16.26 22.00 24.00
N ILE A 300 -16.27 21.98 22.66
CA ILE A 300 -17.48 21.69 21.87
C ILE A 300 -17.93 20.22 22.09
N VAL A 301 -16.99 19.28 22.15
CA VAL A 301 -17.30 17.88 22.47
C VAL A 301 -17.90 17.72 23.87
N GLN A 302 -17.38 18.44 24.87
CA GLN A 302 -17.91 18.41 26.24
C GLN A 302 -19.31 19.03 26.33
N LEU A 303 -19.59 20.10 25.59
CA LEU A 303 -20.94 20.68 25.51
C LEU A 303 -21.95 19.69 24.93
N PHE A 304 -21.62 19.00 23.83
CA PHE A 304 -22.50 17.96 23.28
C PHE A 304 -22.69 16.79 24.25
N ARG A 305 -21.62 16.28 24.86
CA ARG A 305 -21.68 15.14 25.78
C ARG A 305 -22.51 15.41 27.05
N LYS A 306 -22.40 16.60 27.63
CA LYS A 306 -23.04 16.94 28.92
C LYS A 306 -24.44 17.52 28.80
N SER A 307 -24.93 17.77 27.59
CA SER A 307 -26.27 18.30 27.35
C SER A 307 -27.39 17.27 27.58
N LYS A 308 -28.50 17.67 28.21
CA LYS A 308 -29.70 16.81 28.37
C LYS A 308 -30.39 16.54 27.02
N PRO A 309 -30.86 15.30 26.74
CA PRO A 309 -31.76 15.03 25.63
C PRO A 309 -33.15 15.66 25.87
N THR A 310 -33.89 15.97 24.81
CA THR A 310 -35.27 16.50 24.92
C THR A 310 -36.24 15.39 25.37
N ASP A 311 -37.32 15.74 26.07
CA ASP A 311 -38.31 14.78 26.61
C ASP A 311 -38.94 13.87 25.53
N TRP A 312 -39.09 14.34 24.28
CA TRP A 312 -39.55 13.53 23.14
C TRP A 312 -38.57 12.42 22.70
N GLN A 313 -37.29 12.47 23.10
CA GLN A 313 -36.31 11.40 22.87
C GLN A 313 -36.26 10.41 24.05
N ALA A 314 -36.74 10.82 25.23
CA ALA A 314 -36.97 9.93 26.37
C ALA A 314 -38.29 9.16 26.23
N GLU A 315 -39.28 9.73 25.54
CA GLU A 315 -40.51 9.08 25.12
C GLU A 315 -40.36 8.45 23.72
N GLY A 316 -40.12 7.15 23.65
CA GLY A 316 -40.40 6.41 22.43
C GLY A 316 -41.90 6.50 22.13
N GLN A 317 -42.29 7.28 21.11
CA GLN A 317 -43.68 7.39 20.68
C GLN A 317 -44.34 6.00 20.53
N PRO A 318 -45.51 5.74 21.13
CA PRO A 318 -46.35 4.65 20.67
C PRO A 318 -46.77 4.95 19.23
N LEU A 319 -46.62 3.96 18.35
CA LEU A 319 -47.13 4.03 16.99
C LEU A 319 -48.64 4.31 17.06
N LYS A 320 -49.09 5.45 16.52
CA LYS A 320 -50.51 5.70 16.30
C LYS A 320 -51.09 4.55 15.44
N PRO A 321 -52.22 3.94 15.82
CA PRO A 321 -52.87 2.95 14.97
C PRO A 321 -53.31 3.64 13.67
N ASN A 322 -53.00 2.97 12.56
CA ASN A 322 -53.48 3.33 11.23
C ASN A 322 -54.98 3.03 11.20
N THR A 323 -55.84 4.04 11.35
CA THR A 323 -57.24 3.92 10.94
C THR A 323 -57.31 4.18 9.44
N GLY A 324 -57.35 3.09 8.69
CA GLY A 324 -57.78 3.11 7.29
C GLY A 324 -59.29 3.39 7.23
N ASN A 325 -59.68 4.17 6.23
CA ASN A 325 -61.05 4.43 5.82
C ASN A 325 -61.86 3.13 5.69
N GLU A 326 -62.96 3.03 6.44
CA GLU A 326 -64.23 2.50 5.94
C GLU A 326 -65.35 3.39 6.51
N GLY A 327 -66.35 3.66 5.68
CA GLY A 327 -67.36 4.68 5.90
C GLY A 327 -68.58 4.23 6.72
N ASP A 328 -69.53 5.16 6.71
CA ASP A 328 -70.93 5.06 7.10
C ASP A 328 -71.32 5.30 8.57
N GLY A 329 -71.97 6.44 8.77
CA GLY A 329 -73.29 6.46 9.42
C GLY A 329 -73.36 6.84 10.90
N PHE A 330 -73.93 8.03 11.11
CA PHE A 330 -74.91 8.37 12.16
C PHE A 330 -74.48 9.30 13.30
N THR A 331 -75.44 10.16 13.63
CA THR A 331 -75.45 11.47 14.31
C THR A 331 -75.33 11.44 15.85
N PRO A 332 -75.09 12.61 16.49
CA PRO A 332 -74.69 12.70 17.90
C PRO A 332 -75.90 12.82 18.86
N ALA A 333 -75.71 12.40 20.11
CA ALA A 333 -76.60 12.77 21.22
C ALA A 333 -75.81 12.93 22.53
N ASP A 334 -75.86 14.16 23.02
CA ASP A 334 -76.05 14.65 24.40
C ASP A 334 -75.52 13.90 25.63
N GLY A 335 -75.09 14.73 26.60
CA GLY A 335 -75.34 14.48 28.02
C GLY A 335 -74.09 14.51 28.90
N GLY A 336 -73.83 15.66 29.52
CA GLY A 336 -72.80 15.78 30.55
C GLY A 336 -73.25 15.23 31.91
N SER A 337 -72.28 15.00 32.80
CA SER A 337 -72.45 15.14 34.25
C SER A 337 -71.09 15.13 34.96
N GLN A 338 -70.87 16.18 35.75
CA GLN A 338 -69.91 16.21 36.86
C GLN A 338 -70.29 15.16 37.92
N MET A 339 -69.31 14.55 38.60
CA MET A 339 -69.32 14.46 40.07
C MET A 339 -67.94 14.02 40.61
N SER A 340 -67.51 14.77 41.61
CA SER A 340 -66.38 14.59 42.51
C SER A 340 -66.43 13.31 43.34
N ALA A 341 -65.26 12.86 43.83
CA ALA A 341 -65.18 12.15 45.11
C ALA A 341 -63.84 12.47 45.81
N VAL A 342 -63.97 13.07 46.98
CA VAL A 342 -62.95 13.31 48.01
C VAL A 342 -63.03 12.17 49.03
N ASN A 343 -61.88 11.76 49.59
CA ASN A 343 -61.61 11.45 51.02
C ASN A 343 -60.33 10.59 51.08
N GLU A 344 -59.20 11.12 51.57
CA GLU A 344 -58.82 11.25 52.99
C GLU A 344 -58.86 9.93 53.77
N THR A 345 -57.69 9.35 54.02
CA THR A 345 -57.27 8.90 55.36
C THR A 345 -55.75 9.01 55.45
N GLY A 346 -55.28 9.83 56.40
CA GLY A 346 -53.87 10.04 56.67
C GLY A 346 -53.28 8.87 57.44
N ILE A 347 -52.21 8.30 56.88
CA ILE A 347 -51.15 7.64 57.65
C ILE A 347 -49.87 8.45 57.38
N ARG A 348 -49.41 9.12 58.43
CA ARG A 348 -48.15 9.85 58.46
C ARG A 348 -47.02 8.83 58.57
N LEU A 349 -46.48 8.39 57.43
CA LEU A 349 -45.19 7.70 57.39
C LEU A 349 -44.08 8.75 57.50
N GLU A 350 -43.23 8.53 58.49
CA GLU A 350 -42.06 9.33 58.81
C GLU A 350 -41.20 9.55 57.56
N THR A 351 -40.85 10.80 57.31
CA THR A 351 -39.88 11.20 56.30
C THR A 351 -38.54 10.57 56.63
N GLU A 352 -38.21 9.43 56.01
CA GLU A 352 -36.83 8.97 55.96
C GLU A 352 -36.00 10.03 55.24
N LYS A 353 -34.98 10.51 55.95
CA LYS A 353 -33.95 11.43 55.46
C LYS A 353 -33.45 10.98 54.09
N GLU A 354 -33.67 11.79 53.07
CA GLU A 354 -32.85 11.77 51.87
C GLU A 354 -31.38 11.93 52.30
N MET A 355 -30.62 10.85 52.22
CA MET A 355 -29.18 10.86 52.40
C MET A 355 -28.58 11.61 51.20
N SER A 356 -28.44 12.93 51.34
CA SER A 356 -27.83 13.80 50.34
C SER A 356 -26.45 13.26 49.95
N LEU A 357 -26.27 12.98 48.66
CA LEU A 357 -24.97 12.59 48.11
C LEU A 357 -23.95 13.73 48.28
N PRO A 358 -22.65 13.41 48.47
CA PRO A 358 -21.59 14.42 48.56
C PRO A 358 -21.56 15.35 47.34
N TRP A 359 -21.29 16.64 47.56
CA TRP A 359 -21.37 17.69 46.53
C TRP A 359 -20.52 17.44 45.26
N TRP A 360 -19.45 16.65 45.35
CA TRP A 360 -18.59 16.29 44.21
C TRP A 360 -19.12 15.12 43.36
N LYS A 361 -20.21 14.45 43.77
CA LYS A 361 -20.81 13.31 43.05
C LYS A 361 -22.08 13.66 42.25
N GLN A 362 -22.54 14.91 42.27
CA GLN A 362 -23.66 15.37 41.44
C GLN A 362 -23.18 15.67 40.01
N THR A 363 -23.40 14.77 39.06
CA THR A 363 -23.23 15.08 37.63
C THR A 363 -24.44 15.89 37.14
N ASN A 364 -24.48 17.17 37.45
CA ASN A 364 -25.54 18.07 36.97
C ASN A 364 -25.48 18.15 35.44
N PRO A 365 -26.47 17.62 34.70
CA PRO A 365 -26.46 17.67 33.26
C PRO A 365 -26.77 19.09 32.79
N LEU A 366 -26.08 19.57 31.75
CA LEU A 366 -26.27 20.92 31.22
C LEU A 366 -27.70 21.07 30.63
N PRO A 367 -28.32 22.26 30.74
CA PRO A 367 -29.62 22.53 30.13
C PRO A 367 -29.67 22.22 28.63
N HIS A 368 -30.83 21.82 28.12
CA HIS A 368 -31.02 21.45 26.71
C HIS A 368 -30.63 22.56 25.71
N TRP A 369 -30.76 23.85 26.08
CA TRP A 369 -30.39 24.97 25.21
C TRP A 369 -28.90 24.99 24.86
N CYS A 370 -28.03 24.38 25.69
CA CYS A 370 -26.59 24.29 25.42
C CYS A 370 -26.28 23.48 24.14
N VAL A 371 -27.18 22.60 23.69
CA VAL A 371 -27.03 21.88 22.41
C VAL A 371 -27.02 22.85 21.23
N TYR A 372 -27.92 23.83 21.22
CA TYR A 372 -28.01 24.81 20.13
C TYR A 372 -26.80 25.75 20.11
N VAL A 373 -26.27 26.08 21.29
CA VAL A 373 -25.03 26.85 21.41
C VAL A 373 -23.84 26.05 20.89
N ALA A 374 -23.75 24.75 21.20
CA ALA A 374 -22.70 23.88 20.66
C ALA A 374 -22.76 23.79 19.13
N TRP A 375 -23.97 23.67 18.55
CA TRP A 375 -24.16 23.71 17.09
C TRP A 375 -23.76 25.06 16.48
N GLY A 376 -24.13 26.18 17.11
CA GLY A 376 -23.75 27.51 16.67
C GLY A 376 -22.24 27.72 16.66
N LEU A 377 -21.55 27.33 17.75
CA LEU A 377 -20.09 27.39 17.86
C LEU A 377 -19.38 26.47 16.85
N ALA A 378 -19.89 25.26 16.64
CA ALA A 378 -19.32 24.34 15.67
C ALA A 378 -19.45 24.89 14.24
N ALA A 379 -20.64 25.36 13.87
CA ALA A 379 -20.90 25.91 12.54
C ALA A 379 -20.07 27.17 12.27
N SER A 380 -19.98 28.10 13.23
CA SER A 380 -19.19 29.32 13.08
C SER A 380 -17.69 29.01 12.95
N THR A 381 -17.17 28.09 13.77
CA THR A 381 -15.75 27.72 13.74
C THR A 381 -15.39 27.01 12.43
N ILE A 382 -16.25 26.13 11.91
CA ILE A 382 -16.05 25.46 10.62
C ILE A 382 -16.07 26.48 9.47
N ALA A 383 -17.05 27.38 9.46
CA ALA A 383 -17.18 28.40 8.40
C ALA A 383 -15.99 29.36 8.39
N LEU A 384 -15.60 29.88 9.56
CA LEU A 384 -14.41 30.74 9.70
C LEU A 384 -13.14 30.00 9.26
N SER A 385 -12.97 28.74 9.68
CA SER A 385 -11.79 27.96 9.29
C SER A 385 -11.72 27.73 7.79
N ALA A 386 -12.83 27.36 7.14
CA ALA A 386 -12.89 27.16 5.70
C ALA A 386 -12.58 28.45 4.92
N PHE A 387 -13.10 29.59 5.38
CA PHE A 387 -12.82 30.90 4.80
C PHE A 387 -11.32 31.24 4.86
N PHE A 388 -10.70 31.13 6.03
CA PHE A 388 -9.27 31.44 6.17
C PHE A 388 -8.35 30.44 5.47
N ILE A 389 -8.72 29.17 5.36
CA ILE A 389 -7.97 28.18 4.57
C ILE A 389 -7.90 28.60 3.10
N ILE A 390 -9.01 29.05 2.53
CA ILE A 390 -9.05 29.54 1.15
C ILE A 390 -8.14 30.77 1.02
N LEU A 391 -8.24 31.74 1.93
CA LEU A 391 -7.38 32.93 1.89
C LEU A 391 -5.88 32.61 2.00
N TYR A 392 -5.47 31.72 2.91
CA TYR A 392 -4.08 31.28 3.00
C TYR A 392 -3.61 30.59 1.72
N SER A 393 -4.47 29.78 1.08
CA SER A 393 -4.11 29.12 -0.18
C SER A 393 -3.90 30.09 -1.33
N LEU A 394 -4.70 31.17 -1.40
CA LEU A 394 -4.54 32.23 -2.39
C LEU A 394 -3.25 33.02 -2.15
N ASP A 395 -2.92 33.32 -0.89
CA ASP A 395 -1.67 34.00 -0.52
C ASP A 395 -0.40 33.15 -0.80
N PHE A 396 -0.51 31.82 -0.70
CA PHE A 396 0.62 30.91 -0.96
C PHE A 396 0.96 30.76 -2.44
N GLY A 397 -0.03 30.94 -3.33
CA GLY A 397 0.09 30.63 -4.75
C GLY A 397 -0.03 29.13 -5.07
N VAL A 398 -0.11 28.80 -6.36
CA VAL A 398 -0.49 27.45 -6.84
C VAL A 398 0.54 26.38 -6.42
N GLU A 399 1.83 26.60 -6.63
CA GLU A 399 2.86 25.59 -6.35
C GLU A 399 2.96 25.27 -4.84
N LYS A 400 3.05 26.31 -3.99
CA LYS A 400 3.17 26.12 -2.53
C LYS A 400 1.90 25.54 -1.90
N SER A 401 0.72 25.90 -2.41
CA SER A 401 -0.55 25.35 -1.91
C SER A 401 -0.70 23.86 -2.25
N GLN A 402 -0.19 23.40 -3.41
CA GLN A 402 -0.15 21.97 -3.75
C GLN A 402 0.76 21.16 -2.84
N GLU A 403 1.96 21.66 -2.56
CA GLU A 403 2.90 21.01 -1.63
C GLU A 403 2.32 20.94 -0.20
N TRP A 404 1.73 22.03 0.27
CA TRP A 404 1.07 22.11 1.58
C TRP A 404 -0.08 21.09 1.69
N MET A 405 -0.94 21.02 0.67
CA MET A 405 -2.09 20.12 0.66
C MET A 405 -1.65 18.65 0.70
N LEU A 406 -0.58 18.30 -0.03
CA LEU A 406 0.00 16.95 0.01
C LEU A 406 0.58 16.63 1.39
N ALA A 407 1.33 17.55 2.00
CA ALA A 407 1.87 17.39 3.36
C ALA A 407 0.74 17.15 4.38
N LEU A 408 -0.39 17.84 4.22
CA LEU A 408 -1.55 17.68 5.08
C LEU A 408 -2.21 16.30 4.95
N VAL A 409 -2.37 15.78 3.72
CA VAL A 409 -2.91 14.44 3.49
C VAL A 409 -2.04 13.38 4.15
N TYR A 410 -0.70 13.50 4.06
CA TYR A 410 0.20 12.57 4.73
C TYR A 410 0.08 12.61 6.25
N SER A 411 0.07 13.81 6.84
CA SER A 411 -0.09 14.00 8.29
C SER A 411 -1.44 13.46 8.79
N PHE A 412 -2.52 13.67 8.03
CA PHE A 412 -3.84 13.14 8.36
C PHE A 412 -3.84 11.61 8.37
N VAL A 413 -3.33 10.96 7.32
CA VAL A 413 -3.28 9.50 7.21
C VAL A 413 -2.43 8.89 8.32
N GLU A 414 -1.29 9.50 8.64
CA GLU A 414 -0.45 9.08 9.76
C GLU A 414 -1.20 9.14 11.10
N SER A 415 -1.88 10.26 11.36
CA SER A 415 -2.59 10.48 12.61
C SER A 415 -3.73 9.48 12.85
N VAL A 416 -4.49 9.16 11.79
CA VAL A 416 -5.64 8.25 11.85
C VAL A 416 -5.19 6.79 11.97
N LEU A 417 -4.13 6.39 11.26
CA LEU A 417 -3.69 4.98 11.23
C LEU A 417 -2.78 4.61 12.41
N PHE A 418 -1.97 5.54 12.93
CA PHE A 418 -0.95 5.23 13.93
C PHE A 418 -1.19 5.92 15.28
N VAL A 419 -1.31 7.25 15.29
CA VAL A 419 -1.31 8.05 16.54
C VAL A 419 -2.57 7.83 17.36
N GLN A 420 -3.74 7.84 16.72
CA GLN A 420 -5.03 7.69 17.42
C GLN A 420 -5.22 6.28 18.02
N PRO A 421 -4.96 5.17 17.30
CA PRO A 421 -5.04 3.84 17.90
C PRO A 421 -4.09 3.65 19.09
N PHE A 422 -2.86 4.15 19.00
CA PHE A 422 -1.89 4.10 20.10
C PHE A 422 -2.39 4.83 21.35
N LYS A 423 -2.91 6.05 21.17
CA LYS A 423 -3.48 6.86 22.27
C LYS A 423 -4.62 6.17 23.00
N VAL A 424 -5.49 5.46 22.28
CA VAL A 424 -6.62 4.79 22.95
C VAL A 424 -6.18 3.54 23.68
N VAL A 425 -5.23 2.77 23.14
CA VAL A 425 -4.67 1.61 23.84
C VAL A 425 -3.97 2.04 25.13
N SER A 426 -3.19 3.13 25.11
CA SER A 426 -2.53 3.64 26.30
C SER A 426 -3.51 4.16 27.36
N MET A 427 -4.58 4.87 26.96
CA MET A 427 -5.61 5.36 27.87
C MET A 427 -6.45 4.22 28.46
N ALA A 428 -6.77 3.19 27.65
CA ALA A 428 -7.47 2.01 28.13
C ALA A 428 -6.62 1.20 29.12
N MET A 429 -5.32 1.06 28.85
CA MET A 429 -4.35 0.43 29.76
C MET A 429 -4.23 1.20 31.07
N PHE A 430 -4.11 2.54 31.00
CA PHE A 430 -4.06 3.40 32.17
C PHE A 430 -5.31 3.31 33.04
N MET A 431 -6.51 3.39 32.43
CA MET A 431 -7.78 3.33 33.16
C MET A 431 -8.08 1.95 33.74
N ALA A 432 -7.66 0.89 33.05
CA ALA A 432 -7.78 -0.47 33.59
C ALA A 432 -6.83 -0.74 34.76
N LEU A 433 -5.71 -0.03 34.83
CA LEU A 433 -4.74 -0.12 35.94
C LEU A 433 -5.13 0.76 37.13
N LEU A 434 -5.76 1.93 36.92
CA LEU A 434 -6.12 2.85 38.00
C LEU A 434 -7.52 2.63 38.62
N PHE A 435 -8.49 2.14 37.84
CA PHE A 435 -9.89 2.12 38.26
C PHE A 435 -10.52 0.72 38.09
N HIS A 436 -10.27 -0.17 39.06
CA HIS A 436 -10.93 -1.47 39.11
C HIS A 436 -12.44 -1.34 39.41
N THR A 437 -12.88 -0.25 40.04
CA THR A 437 -14.24 -0.13 40.60
C THR A 437 -14.92 1.18 40.23
N LEU A 438 -16.24 1.09 40.05
CA LEU A 438 -17.26 2.16 40.02
C LEU A 438 -17.42 2.95 38.73
N GLU A 439 -18.42 2.57 37.94
CA GLU A 439 -19.47 3.48 37.43
C GLU A 439 -20.50 2.69 36.62
N GLU A 440 -21.63 2.32 37.24
CA GLU A 440 -22.89 2.02 36.51
C GLU A 440 -24.15 2.06 37.41
N ASN A 441 -24.20 2.99 38.38
CA ASN A 441 -25.44 3.27 39.14
C ASN A 441 -25.88 4.71 38.83
N LEU A 442 -26.52 4.94 37.67
CA LEU A 442 -27.21 6.20 37.36
C LEU A 442 -28.03 6.11 36.05
N THR A 443 -28.89 5.11 35.90
CA THR A 443 -30.03 5.13 34.96
C THR A 443 -30.97 3.98 35.31
N ALA A 444 -31.80 4.11 36.35
CA ALA A 444 -32.86 3.12 36.61
C ALA A 444 -34.08 3.67 37.35
N GLN A 445 -33.96 4.77 38.10
CA GLN A 445 -35.11 5.28 38.85
C GLN A 445 -36.15 6.05 38.01
N GLY A 446 -35.83 6.49 36.80
CA GLY A 446 -36.76 7.28 35.97
C GLY A 446 -37.62 6.48 34.97
N GLN A 447 -37.45 5.17 34.86
CA GLN A 447 -38.16 4.34 33.86
C GLN A 447 -39.16 3.35 34.47
N ALA A 448 -39.09 3.05 35.77
CA ALA A 448 -40.03 2.14 36.42
C ALA A 448 -41.46 2.70 36.49
N GLU A 449 -41.61 4.02 36.54
CA GLU A 449 -42.92 4.67 36.72
C GLU A 449 -43.72 4.81 35.40
N LYS A 450 -43.05 4.97 34.25
CA LYS A 450 -43.71 5.09 32.93
C LYS A 450 -44.02 3.76 32.24
N VAL A 451 -43.38 2.66 32.63
CA VAL A 451 -43.67 1.33 32.06
C VAL A 451 -44.98 0.75 32.60
N ARG A 452 -45.39 1.18 33.80
CA ARG A 452 -46.68 0.79 34.42
C ARG A 452 -47.90 1.43 33.75
N GLU A 453 -47.73 2.51 32.98
CA GLU A 453 -48.80 3.16 32.21
C GLU A 453 -48.92 2.66 30.75
N MET A 454 -47.94 1.90 30.24
CA MET A 454 -47.95 1.41 28.84
C MET A 454 -48.54 -0.01 28.68
N SER A 455 -49.02 -0.62 29.76
CA SER A 455 -49.62 -1.96 29.78
C SER A 455 -51.11 -2.01 29.38
N THR A 456 -51.73 -0.90 28.94
CA THR A 456 -53.17 -0.86 28.58
C THR A 456 -53.48 -0.89 27.07
N SER A 457 -52.53 -1.20 26.18
CA SER A 457 -52.86 -1.37 24.76
C SER A 457 -51.90 -2.29 24.00
N ALA A 458 -52.10 -3.61 24.14
CA ALA A 458 -51.50 -4.58 23.24
C ALA A 458 -52.42 -5.80 23.06
N ASP A 459 -53.62 -5.57 22.53
CA ASP A 459 -54.47 -6.67 22.05
C ASP A 459 -54.24 -6.84 20.54
N THR A 460 -53.44 -7.83 20.18
CA THR A 460 -53.40 -8.44 18.84
C THR A 460 -52.65 -9.77 18.95
N GLY A 461 -53.36 -10.78 19.46
CA GLY A 461 -52.92 -12.16 19.40
C GLY A 461 -52.66 -12.53 17.94
N THR A 462 -51.39 -12.73 17.59
CA THR A 462 -51.01 -13.35 16.32
C THR A 462 -50.58 -14.77 16.65
N ASP A 463 -51.35 -15.74 16.15
CA ASP A 463 -51.12 -17.17 16.32
C ASP A 463 -49.69 -17.55 15.94
N LEU A 464 -48.88 -17.89 16.95
CA LEU A 464 -47.50 -18.33 16.81
C LEU A 464 -47.39 -19.86 16.61
N PHE A 465 -48.45 -20.49 16.07
CA PHE A 465 -48.51 -21.93 15.86
C PHE A 465 -47.90 -22.32 14.50
N GLY A 466 -46.58 -22.54 14.50
CA GLY A 466 -45.88 -23.12 13.34
C GLY A 466 -44.35 -23.06 13.39
N MET A 467 -43.76 -22.27 14.30
CA MET A 467 -42.30 -22.16 14.41
C MET A 467 -41.72 -23.23 15.36
N SER A 468 -40.74 -23.99 14.86
CA SER A 468 -39.92 -24.87 15.71
C SER A 468 -39.06 -24.02 16.66
N LEU A 469 -39.54 -23.81 17.88
CA LEU A 469 -38.88 -23.06 18.95
C LEU A 469 -37.89 -23.92 19.76
N ALA A 470 -38.00 -25.24 19.65
CA ALA A 470 -37.08 -26.18 20.30
C ALA A 470 -35.66 -26.10 19.72
N PRO A 471 -34.62 -26.33 20.54
CA PRO A 471 -33.25 -26.36 20.06
C PRO A 471 -33.07 -27.47 19.00
N PRO A 472 -32.39 -27.19 17.87
CA PRO A 472 -32.24 -28.13 16.77
C PRO A 472 -31.43 -29.37 17.17
N SER A 473 -31.82 -30.54 16.65
CA SER A 473 -31.13 -31.81 16.95
C SER A 473 -29.69 -31.82 16.45
N SER A 474 -28.84 -32.63 17.10
CA SER A 474 -27.41 -32.78 16.77
C SER A 474 -27.15 -33.12 15.30
N ARG A 475 -28.01 -33.95 14.67
CA ARG A 475 -27.95 -34.28 13.24
C ARG A 475 -28.21 -33.07 12.33
N LYS A 476 -29.19 -32.21 12.67
CA LYS A 476 -29.48 -30.98 11.90
C LYS A 476 -28.34 -29.97 12.03
N LEU A 477 -27.78 -29.81 13.23
CA LEU A 477 -26.60 -28.98 13.48
C LEU A 477 -25.38 -29.45 12.70
N ALA A 478 -25.13 -30.76 12.61
CA ALA A 478 -24.02 -31.32 11.84
C ALA A 478 -24.15 -31.04 10.33
N ARG A 479 -25.36 -31.11 9.77
CA ARG A 479 -25.64 -30.73 8.37
C ARG A 479 -25.41 -29.23 8.13
N ALA A 480 -25.95 -28.39 9.02
CA ALA A 480 -25.76 -26.94 8.96
C ALA A 480 -24.27 -26.54 9.05
N ARG A 481 -23.50 -27.19 9.94
CA ARG A 481 -22.05 -27.01 10.07
C ARG A 481 -21.31 -27.33 8.77
N ARG A 482 -21.65 -28.44 8.10
CA ARG A 482 -21.01 -28.81 6.81
C ARG A 482 -21.27 -27.76 5.75
N GLN A 483 -22.51 -27.30 5.60
CA GLN A 483 -22.87 -26.27 4.62
C GLN A 483 -22.13 -24.94 4.87
N ARG A 484 -22.10 -24.50 6.14
CA ARG A 484 -21.34 -23.30 6.56
C ARG A 484 -19.85 -23.42 6.28
N MET A 485 -19.25 -24.57 6.53
CA MET A 485 -17.83 -24.78 6.21
C MET A 485 -17.54 -24.64 4.71
N TYR A 486 -18.44 -25.09 3.83
CA TYR A 486 -18.29 -24.88 2.38
C TYR A 486 -18.38 -23.39 2.01
N GLU A 487 -19.38 -22.67 2.53
CA GLU A 487 -19.53 -21.23 2.30
C GLU A 487 -18.32 -20.44 2.79
N ARG A 488 -17.81 -20.72 4.01
CA ARG A 488 -16.62 -20.07 4.56
C ARG A 488 -15.38 -20.33 3.71
N ARG A 489 -15.19 -21.56 3.23
CA ARG A 489 -14.08 -21.91 2.32
C ARG A 489 -14.19 -21.16 1.00
N MET A 490 -15.39 -21.06 0.44
CA MET A 490 -15.66 -20.32 -0.79
C MET A 490 -15.37 -18.81 -0.60
N TRP A 491 -15.86 -18.20 0.46
CA TRP A 491 -15.60 -16.79 0.77
C TRP A 491 -14.13 -16.51 1.06
N SER A 492 -13.44 -17.42 1.74
CA SER A 492 -11.99 -17.33 1.93
C SER A 492 -11.24 -17.36 0.60
N ALA A 493 -11.64 -18.25 -0.31
CA ALA A 493 -11.07 -18.32 -1.66
C ALA A 493 -11.34 -17.04 -2.47
N ILE A 494 -12.56 -16.50 -2.44
CA ILE A 494 -12.90 -15.24 -3.12
C ILE A 494 -12.07 -14.08 -2.58
N LYS A 495 -11.94 -13.96 -1.25
CA LYS A 495 -11.09 -12.93 -0.64
C LYS A 495 -9.63 -13.06 -1.06
N GLU A 496 -9.12 -14.29 -1.12
CA GLU A 496 -7.78 -14.57 -1.61
C GLU A 496 -7.61 -14.12 -3.06
N ILE A 497 -8.55 -14.47 -3.95
CA ILE A 497 -8.55 -14.05 -5.36
C ILE A 497 -8.55 -12.52 -5.48
N VAL A 498 -9.50 -11.85 -4.82
CA VAL A 498 -9.63 -10.38 -4.89
C VAL A 498 -8.36 -9.70 -4.38
N SER A 499 -7.82 -10.15 -3.23
CA SER A 499 -6.57 -9.62 -2.69
C SER A 499 -5.39 -9.83 -3.63
N TYR A 500 -5.39 -10.93 -4.37
CA TYR A 500 -4.32 -11.26 -5.31
C TYR A 500 -4.41 -10.46 -6.61
N VAL A 501 -5.62 -10.26 -7.14
CA VAL A 501 -5.85 -9.39 -8.29
C VAL A 501 -5.43 -7.96 -7.98
N LEU A 502 -5.73 -7.46 -6.77
CA LEU A 502 -5.26 -6.15 -6.33
C LEU A 502 -3.72 -6.09 -6.25
N PHE A 503 -3.08 -7.12 -5.69
CA PHE A 503 -1.61 -7.22 -5.68
C PHE A 503 -1.02 -7.21 -7.09
N LEU A 504 -1.60 -7.98 -8.03
CA LEU A 504 -1.15 -8.03 -9.42
C LEU A 504 -1.31 -6.67 -10.10
N ALA A 505 -2.40 -5.95 -9.84
CA ALA A 505 -2.63 -4.60 -10.35
C ALA A 505 -1.57 -3.61 -9.84
N ILE A 506 -1.24 -3.67 -8.54
CA ILE A 506 -0.19 -2.86 -7.91
C ILE A 506 1.17 -3.11 -8.58
N VAL A 507 1.58 -4.38 -8.67
CA VAL A 507 2.89 -4.74 -9.26
C VAL A 507 2.94 -4.35 -10.74
N SER A 508 1.85 -4.55 -11.49
CA SER A 508 1.78 -4.17 -12.91
C SER A 508 1.85 -2.65 -13.09
N PHE A 509 1.20 -1.88 -12.21
CA PHE A 509 1.28 -0.42 -12.23
C PHE A 509 2.70 0.07 -11.92
N ILE A 510 3.38 -0.54 -10.94
CA ILE A 510 4.79 -0.23 -10.64
C ILE A 510 5.67 -0.57 -11.84
N ALA A 511 5.49 -1.74 -12.46
CA ALA A 511 6.26 -2.15 -13.63
C ALA A 511 6.11 -1.15 -14.79
N TRP A 512 4.88 -0.77 -15.10
CA TRP A 512 4.60 0.29 -16.08
C TRP A 512 5.29 1.60 -15.71
N GLY A 513 5.08 2.09 -14.47
CA GLY A 513 5.67 3.34 -14.01
C GLY A 513 7.20 3.36 -14.01
N THR A 514 7.87 2.21 -13.84
CA THR A 514 9.34 2.11 -13.91
C THR A 514 9.88 2.13 -15.34
N LYS A 515 9.21 1.48 -16.30
CA LYS A 515 9.63 1.44 -17.71
C LYS A 515 8.45 1.59 -18.65
N ASN A 516 8.38 2.76 -19.27
CA ASN A 516 7.42 3.10 -20.31
C ASN A 516 7.99 2.89 -21.72
N ASP A 517 7.11 2.84 -22.72
CA ASP A 517 7.46 2.70 -24.14
C ASP A 517 8.43 3.80 -24.64
N THR A 518 8.37 4.98 -24.04
CA THR A 518 9.29 6.10 -24.32
C THR A 518 10.76 5.74 -24.12
N VAL A 519 11.05 4.87 -23.14
CA VAL A 519 12.41 4.39 -22.85
C VAL A 519 12.96 3.58 -24.01
N TYR A 520 12.14 2.70 -24.59
CA TYR A 520 12.53 1.90 -25.75
C TYR A 520 12.77 2.78 -26.97
N ARG A 521 11.84 3.71 -27.26
CA ARG A 521 11.97 4.63 -28.40
C ARG A 521 13.21 5.52 -28.30
N MET A 522 13.55 6.02 -27.11
CA MET A 522 14.76 6.82 -26.90
C MET A 522 16.04 6.00 -27.14
N ASN A 523 16.12 4.79 -26.58
CA ASN A 523 17.25 3.89 -26.81
C ASN A 523 17.41 3.56 -28.30
N ALA A 524 16.30 3.27 -29.00
CA ALA A 524 16.30 2.96 -30.42
C ALA A 524 16.73 4.15 -31.27
N ALA A 525 16.23 5.36 -30.98
CA ALA A 525 16.57 6.58 -31.71
C ALA A 525 18.07 6.92 -31.56
N ILE A 526 18.59 6.96 -30.33
CA ILE A 526 20.02 7.21 -30.08
C ILE A 526 20.88 6.10 -30.68
N GLY A 527 20.45 4.84 -30.54
CA GLY A 527 21.15 3.71 -31.15
C GLY A 527 21.23 3.81 -32.68
N ALA A 528 20.15 4.24 -33.33
CA ALA A 528 20.09 4.42 -34.78
C ALA A 528 21.03 5.53 -35.28
N LEU A 529 21.19 6.62 -34.52
CA LEU A 529 22.13 7.71 -34.84
C LEU A 529 23.56 7.20 -35.01
N TYR A 530 24.04 6.35 -34.09
CA TYR A 530 25.42 5.84 -34.11
C TYR A 530 25.60 4.53 -34.89
N LYS A 531 24.50 3.90 -35.35
CA LYS A 531 24.48 2.77 -36.27
C LYS A 531 24.45 3.19 -37.75
N GLY A 532 24.24 4.47 -38.05
CA GLY A 532 24.48 5.04 -39.39
C GLY A 532 23.32 4.93 -40.38
N ALA A 533 22.07 5.13 -39.92
CA ALA A 533 20.89 5.00 -40.78
C ALA A 533 20.68 6.18 -41.77
N ASN A 534 21.38 7.32 -41.61
CA ASN A 534 21.20 8.49 -42.50
C ASN A 534 22.53 9.22 -42.78
N LYS A 535 22.96 9.13 -44.06
CA LYS A 535 24.08 9.81 -44.78
C LYS A 535 25.46 9.13 -44.85
N THR A 536 25.88 8.93 -46.12
CA THR A 536 27.21 8.78 -46.77
C THR A 536 28.31 7.88 -46.19
N TYR A 537 28.34 7.55 -44.90
CA TYR A 537 29.30 6.60 -44.35
C TYR A 537 28.60 5.60 -43.44
N ASN A 538 28.51 4.36 -43.92
CA ASN A 538 28.03 3.23 -43.13
C ASN A 538 28.88 3.09 -41.86
N ALA A 539 28.29 3.32 -40.69
CA ALA A 539 28.93 3.15 -39.39
C ALA A 539 29.39 1.69 -39.14
N THR A 540 28.94 0.75 -39.98
CA THR A 540 29.33 -0.66 -40.00
C THR A 540 30.72 -0.92 -40.60
N ASN A 541 31.35 0.04 -41.29
CA ASN A 541 32.62 -0.16 -42.01
C ASN A 541 33.90 0.07 -41.17
N VAL A 542 33.83 0.01 -39.83
CA VAL A 542 35.03 0.14 -38.97
C VAL A 542 35.77 -1.19 -38.92
N VAL A 543 36.60 -1.45 -39.92
CA VAL A 543 37.35 -2.72 -40.06
C VAL A 543 38.69 -2.69 -39.32
N ASN A 544 39.36 -1.53 -39.29
CA ASN A 544 40.73 -1.34 -38.80
C ASN A 544 40.85 -0.13 -37.84
N ARG A 545 41.98 -0.02 -37.13
CA ARG A 545 42.29 1.10 -36.21
C ARG A 545 42.26 2.48 -36.86
N THR A 546 42.72 2.60 -38.10
CA THR A 546 42.66 3.86 -38.87
C THR A 546 41.22 4.24 -39.22
N ALA A 547 40.39 3.25 -39.56
CA ALA A 547 38.96 3.45 -39.80
C ALA A 547 38.22 3.86 -38.53
N PHE A 548 38.66 3.41 -37.35
CA PHE A 548 38.11 3.85 -36.07
C PHE A 548 38.31 5.36 -35.86
N TRP A 549 39.52 5.88 -36.07
CA TRP A 549 39.79 7.31 -35.92
C TRP A 549 39.00 8.16 -36.93
N ARG A 550 38.86 7.68 -38.17
CA ARG A 550 38.00 8.32 -39.17
C ARG A 550 36.54 8.37 -38.70
N TRP A 551 36.01 7.24 -38.22
CA TRP A 551 34.66 7.16 -37.66
C TRP A 551 34.46 8.10 -36.46
N CYS A 552 35.44 8.21 -35.56
CA CYS A 552 35.37 9.15 -34.45
C CYS A 552 35.27 10.61 -34.93
N ARG A 553 36.06 10.99 -35.94
CA ARG A 553 36.12 12.36 -36.46
C ARG A 553 34.91 12.74 -37.33
N GLU A 554 34.45 11.82 -38.17
CA GLU A 554 33.40 12.08 -39.17
C GLU A 554 32.00 11.77 -38.64
N THR A 555 31.87 10.85 -37.67
CA THR A 555 30.56 10.42 -37.15
C THR A 555 30.38 10.79 -35.68
N VAL A 556 31.26 10.33 -34.78
CA VAL A 556 31.02 10.47 -33.33
C VAL A 556 31.08 11.93 -32.89
N VAL A 557 32.16 12.65 -33.19
CA VAL A 557 32.35 14.05 -32.76
C VAL A 557 31.28 14.97 -33.36
N PRO A 558 30.94 14.93 -34.66
CA PRO A 558 29.89 15.79 -35.22
C PRO A 558 28.49 15.49 -34.68
N LEU A 559 28.15 14.21 -34.45
CA LEU A 559 26.84 13.83 -33.91
C LEU A 559 26.69 14.19 -32.42
N THR A 560 27.78 14.12 -31.65
CA THR A 560 27.79 14.43 -30.21
C THR A 560 27.89 15.92 -29.90
N TYR A 561 28.57 16.70 -30.76
CA TYR A 561 28.79 18.13 -30.58
C TYR A 561 28.15 18.92 -31.72
N ASN A 562 26.90 19.30 -31.54
CA ASN A 562 26.18 20.08 -32.54
C ASN A 562 26.68 21.53 -32.59
N GLU A 563 26.90 22.06 -33.80
CA GLU A 563 27.30 23.46 -34.02
C GLU A 563 26.26 24.26 -34.78
N TRP A 564 25.36 23.60 -35.52
CA TRP A 564 24.46 24.26 -36.47
C TRP A 564 23.01 23.98 -36.07
N ASN A 565 22.17 25.00 -36.07
CA ASN A 565 20.75 24.80 -35.88
C ASN A 565 20.10 24.23 -37.17
N TYR A 566 18.81 23.90 -37.12
CA TYR A 566 18.05 23.42 -38.28
C TYR A 566 18.04 24.42 -39.46
N ALA A 567 18.32 25.70 -39.19
CA ALA A 567 18.41 26.78 -40.17
C ALA A 567 19.87 27.08 -40.61
N GLY A 568 20.85 26.22 -40.27
CA GLY A 568 22.25 26.37 -40.68
C GLY A 568 23.00 27.54 -40.03
N ARG A 569 22.47 28.12 -38.95
CA ARG A 569 23.13 29.21 -38.19
C ARG A 569 23.93 28.65 -37.01
N PRO A 570 25.03 29.32 -36.60
CA PRO A 570 25.83 28.90 -35.46
C PRO A 570 25.03 28.94 -34.16
N THR A 571 25.06 27.84 -33.43
CA THR A 571 24.32 27.65 -32.18
C THR A 571 24.97 28.37 -31.00
N THR A 572 24.14 28.86 -30.06
CA THR A 572 24.60 29.44 -28.80
C THR A 572 25.25 28.38 -27.90
N ARG A 573 26.07 28.78 -26.93
CA ARG A 573 26.82 27.85 -26.04
C ARG A 573 25.93 26.79 -25.38
N ARG A 574 24.68 27.12 -25.04
CA ARG A 574 23.70 26.18 -24.46
C ARG A 574 23.15 25.18 -25.48
N VAL A 575 22.97 25.60 -26.74
CA VAL A 575 22.42 24.75 -27.80
C VAL A 575 23.48 23.76 -28.34
N ARG A 576 24.78 24.07 -28.22
CA ARG A 576 25.89 23.16 -28.58
C ARG A 576 26.01 21.88 -27.74
N ALA A 577 25.24 21.80 -26.65
CA ALA A 577 25.17 20.61 -25.82
C ALA A 577 24.12 19.61 -26.31
N PHE A 578 23.18 20.00 -27.18
CA PHE A 578 22.26 19.04 -27.79
C PHE A 578 22.97 18.16 -28.82
N LEU A 579 22.52 16.92 -28.95
CA LEU A 579 22.88 16.07 -30.08
C LEU A 579 22.31 16.66 -31.39
N THR A 580 22.69 16.09 -32.52
CA THR A 580 22.14 16.47 -33.83
C THR A 580 20.64 16.24 -33.96
N ASP A 581 20.02 15.45 -33.08
CA ASP A 581 18.57 15.26 -32.99
C ASP A 581 17.82 16.48 -32.41
N MET A 582 18.54 17.49 -31.88
CA MET A 582 18.00 18.69 -31.22
C MET A 582 17.09 18.45 -30.01
N THR A 583 16.97 17.22 -29.54
CA THR A 583 16.07 16.85 -28.44
C THR A 583 16.84 16.30 -27.24
N SER A 584 17.95 15.62 -27.48
CA SER A 584 18.76 15.01 -26.42
C SER A 584 19.90 15.95 -26.02
N PHE A 585 19.90 16.42 -24.78
CA PHE A 585 20.92 17.29 -24.20
C PHE A 585 22.06 16.47 -23.60
N ARG A 586 23.30 16.66 -24.05
CA ARG A 586 24.48 16.01 -23.47
C ARG A 586 24.83 16.60 -22.11
N VAL A 587 24.92 15.74 -21.10
CA VAL A 587 25.26 16.09 -19.72
C VAL A 587 26.77 15.90 -19.51
N GLY A 588 27.50 17.00 -19.34
CA GLY A 588 28.94 17.00 -19.09
C GLY A 588 29.81 16.75 -20.34
N ALA A 589 31.03 16.28 -20.09
CA ALA A 589 32.01 15.94 -21.13
C ALA A 589 31.82 14.52 -21.68
N VAL A 590 32.35 14.26 -22.88
CA VAL A 590 32.48 12.89 -23.43
C VAL A 590 33.82 12.31 -23.01
N ARG A 591 33.83 11.04 -22.61
CA ARG A 591 35.03 10.32 -22.17
C ARG A 591 35.38 9.20 -23.15
N MET A 592 36.64 9.12 -23.56
CA MET A 592 37.20 7.93 -24.19
C MET A 592 37.99 7.14 -23.14
N ARG A 593 37.73 5.84 -23.03
CA ARG A 593 38.45 4.94 -22.13
C ARG A 593 39.03 3.78 -22.93
N GLN A 594 40.29 3.45 -22.69
CA GLN A 594 41.02 2.42 -23.40
C GLN A 594 41.51 1.35 -22.42
N VAL A 595 41.39 0.09 -22.85
CA VAL A 595 41.92 -1.08 -22.16
C VAL A 595 42.96 -1.77 -23.04
N ARG A 596 44.10 -2.11 -22.44
CA ARG A 596 45.28 -2.68 -23.12
C ARG A 596 45.78 -3.92 -22.38
N VAL A 597 46.51 -4.76 -23.10
CA VAL A 597 47.24 -5.90 -22.53
C VAL A 597 48.72 -5.59 -22.36
N LYS A 598 49.36 -6.25 -21.40
CA LYS A 598 50.81 -6.17 -21.16
C LYS A 598 51.59 -6.66 -22.37
N HIS A 599 52.82 -6.13 -22.52
CA HIS A 599 53.80 -6.65 -23.45
C HIS A 599 54.11 -8.12 -23.15
N ASN A 600 54.26 -8.96 -24.19
CA ASN A 600 54.48 -10.40 -24.07
C ASN A 600 53.46 -11.13 -23.20
N SER A 601 52.19 -10.81 -23.42
CA SER A 601 51.05 -11.43 -22.73
C SER A 601 50.80 -12.89 -23.12
N CYS A 602 51.49 -13.40 -24.15
CA CYS A 602 51.48 -14.82 -24.53
C CYS A 602 52.91 -15.34 -24.76
N ALA A 603 53.06 -16.66 -24.74
CA ALA A 603 54.33 -17.32 -25.03
C ALA A 603 54.48 -17.51 -26.54
N VAL A 604 55.58 -17.04 -27.11
CA VAL A 604 55.99 -17.42 -28.47
C VAL A 604 56.69 -18.77 -28.40
N VAL A 605 56.32 -19.68 -29.30
CA VAL A 605 57.02 -20.96 -29.48
C VAL A 605 58.50 -20.71 -29.76
N ASP A 606 59.40 -21.46 -29.12
CA ASP A 606 60.84 -21.19 -29.13
C ASP A 606 61.44 -21.03 -30.54
N VAL A 607 60.99 -21.86 -31.49
CA VAL A 607 61.41 -21.83 -32.90
C VAL A 607 61.05 -20.50 -33.59
N MET A 608 59.99 -19.83 -33.14
CA MET A 608 59.49 -18.58 -33.74
C MET A 608 60.01 -17.33 -33.03
N LYS A 609 60.71 -17.44 -31.89
CA LYS A 609 61.21 -16.28 -31.13
C LYS A 609 62.15 -15.39 -31.93
N GLN A 610 62.94 -15.97 -32.85
CA GLN A 610 63.84 -15.20 -33.72
C GLN A 610 63.09 -14.36 -34.76
N ARG A 611 61.90 -14.80 -35.19
CA ARG A 611 61.11 -14.16 -36.26
C ARG A 611 59.97 -13.29 -35.74
N VAL A 612 59.42 -13.67 -34.58
CA VAL A 612 58.35 -12.97 -33.88
C VAL A 612 58.78 -12.81 -32.42
N PRO A 613 59.50 -11.74 -32.08
CA PRO A 613 60.02 -11.54 -30.72
C PRO A 613 58.92 -11.16 -29.72
N GLU A 614 57.77 -10.68 -30.19
CA GLU A 614 56.68 -10.21 -29.34
C GLU A 614 55.38 -11.01 -29.54
N CYS A 615 54.71 -11.32 -28.44
CA CYS A 615 53.40 -11.97 -28.44
C CYS A 615 52.34 -11.09 -27.79
N ARG A 616 51.15 -11.04 -28.40
CA ARG A 616 50.03 -10.21 -27.93
C ARG A 616 48.80 -11.09 -27.77
N GLY A 617 48.54 -11.51 -26.53
CA GLY A 617 47.46 -12.43 -26.23
C GLY A 617 46.08 -11.79 -26.24
N ASP A 618 45.07 -12.61 -25.96
CA ASP A 618 43.73 -12.14 -25.65
C ASP A 618 43.68 -11.34 -24.35
N TYR A 619 42.61 -10.57 -24.19
CA TYR A 619 42.38 -9.84 -22.96
C TYR A 619 41.89 -10.78 -21.86
N TYR A 620 42.59 -10.73 -20.72
CA TYR A 620 42.16 -11.25 -19.44
C TYR A 620 42.38 -10.17 -18.39
N VAL A 621 41.59 -10.18 -17.32
CA VAL A 621 41.72 -9.19 -16.23
C VAL A 621 43.14 -9.16 -15.64
N PHE A 622 43.85 -10.31 -15.65
CA PHE A 622 45.23 -10.42 -15.17
C PHE A 622 46.29 -9.97 -16.20
N SER A 623 45.97 -10.05 -17.50
CA SER A 623 46.85 -9.61 -18.59
C SER A 623 46.72 -8.12 -18.90
N GLU A 624 45.82 -7.41 -18.21
CA GLU A 624 45.62 -5.96 -18.35
C GLU A 624 46.87 -5.15 -17.96
N GLU A 625 47.24 -4.19 -18.80
CA GLU A 625 48.33 -3.26 -18.54
C GLU A 625 47.85 -2.12 -17.62
N LYS A 626 48.56 -1.92 -16.50
CA LYS A 626 48.18 -0.99 -15.43
C LYS A 626 49.27 0.04 -15.09
N ARG A 627 50.41 0.01 -15.79
CA ARG A 627 51.52 0.96 -15.56
C ARG A 627 51.20 2.34 -16.12
N ASN A 628 51.88 3.37 -15.62
CA ASN A 628 51.78 4.72 -16.16
C ASN A 628 52.80 4.89 -17.29
N PHE A 629 52.37 5.51 -18.39
CA PHE A 629 53.21 5.76 -19.56
C PHE A 629 53.31 7.26 -19.84
N SER A 630 54.36 7.66 -20.54
CA SER A 630 54.44 8.96 -21.22
C SER A 630 53.75 8.91 -22.59
N VAL A 631 53.57 10.07 -23.22
CA VAL A 631 52.95 10.19 -24.54
C VAL A 631 53.69 9.30 -25.54
N GLY A 632 52.96 8.43 -26.25
CA GLY A 632 53.52 7.45 -27.17
C GLY A 632 53.83 6.07 -26.57
N TRP A 633 53.32 5.75 -25.38
CA TRP A 633 53.49 4.44 -24.71
C TRP A 633 54.92 4.10 -24.31
N SER A 634 55.77 5.11 -24.14
CA SER A 634 57.08 4.96 -23.51
C SER A 634 56.96 4.80 -21.99
N LEU A 635 57.78 3.92 -21.41
CA LEU A 635 57.85 3.76 -19.97
C LEU A 635 58.41 5.03 -19.35
N ARG A 636 57.76 5.48 -18.27
CA ARG A 636 58.12 6.70 -17.56
C ARG A 636 59.33 6.43 -16.66
N ASP A 637 60.52 6.87 -17.07
CA ASP A 637 61.74 6.82 -16.26
C ASP A 637 61.77 8.01 -15.28
N ASN A 638 61.45 7.75 -14.01
CA ASN A 638 61.48 8.67 -12.88
C ASN A 638 60.67 9.99 -13.00
N ASP A 639 60.41 10.59 -11.82
CA ASP A 639 59.38 11.59 -11.54
C ASP A 639 59.65 13.02 -12.08
N THR A 640 60.52 13.17 -13.08
CA THR A 640 60.99 14.48 -13.57
C THR A 640 60.05 15.14 -14.58
N ASP A 641 59.12 14.41 -15.19
CA ASP A 641 58.19 14.97 -16.18
C ASP A 641 56.84 15.34 -15.55
N LYS A 642 56.73 16.61 -15.12
CA LYS A 642 55.50 17.20 -14.55
C LYS A 642 54.53 17.70 -15.65
N ASP A 643 54.57 17.16 -16.87
CA ASP A 643 53.58 17.55 -17.87
C ASP A 643 52.17 17.12 -17.43
N THR A 644 51.37 18.12 -17.03
CA THR A 644 49.96 17.98 -16.62
C THR A 644 49.00 18.25 -17.78
N SER A 645 49.52 18.28 -19.01
CA SER A 645 48.70 18.42 -20.21
C SER A 645 47.63 17.33 -20.26
N ARG A 646 46.45 17.67 -20.81
CA ARG A 646 45.33 16.70 -20.97
C ARG A 646 45.73 15.48 -21.80
N LEU A 647 46.71 15.65 -22.69
CA LEU A 647 47.27 14.56 -23.49
C LEU A 647 48.14 13.65 -22.62
N ALA A 648 49.05 14.19 -21.80
CA ALA A 648 49.87 13.39 -20.89
C ALA A 648 49.02 12.58 -19.88
N MET A 649 47.96 13.19 -19.34
CA MET A 649 47.03 12.50 -18.43
C MET A 649 46.32 11.30 -19.07
N SER A 650 46.19 11.26 -20.40
CA SER A 650 45.56 10.12 -21.10
C SER A 650 46.40 8.85 -21.17
N TYR A 651 47.68 8.92 -20.78
CA TYR A 651 48.59 7.78 -20.68
C TYR A 651 48.79 7.29 -19.24
N LYS A 652 48.08 7.90 -18.27
CA LYS A 652 48.03 7.45 -16.88
C LYS A 652 46.93 6.41 -16.69
N TYR A 653 47.24 5.31 -16.00
CA TYR A 653 46.24 4.30 -15.69
C TYR A 653 45.37 4.77 -14.52
N HIS A 654 44.06 4.62 -14.67
CA HIS A 654 43.09 4.88 -13.61
C HIS A 654 42.44 3.59 -13.14
N SER A 655 42.40 3.40 -11.83
CA SER A 655 41.76 2.25 -11.20
C SER A 655 40.22 2.29 -11.33
N ILE A 656 39.60 1.13 -11.16
CA ILE A 656 38.13 1.01 -11.16
C ILE A 656 37.45 1.91 -10.12
N PHE A 657 38.08 2.09 -8.96
CA PHE A 657 37.55 2.91 -7.86
C PHE A 657 37.65 4.41 -8.17
N GLU A 658 38.73 4.87 -8.81
CA GLU A 658 38.88 6.26 -9.25
C GLU A 658 37.85 6.63 -10.32
N LEU A 659 37.67 5.76 -11.32
CA LEU A 659 36.70 5.99 -12.39
C LEU A 659 35.26 5.71 -11.98
N LYS A 660 35.05 5.07 -10.83
CA LYS A 660 33.75 4.61 -10.32
C LYS A 660 32.98 3.80 -11.39
N GLY A 661 33.73 3.05 -12.19
CA GLY A 661 33.23 2.24 -13.29
C GLY A 661 32.86 0.84 -12.83
N LEU A 662 32.01 0.16 -13.61
CA LEU A 662 31.75 -1.27 -13.45
C LEU A 662 32.45 -2.06 -14.56
N PRO A 663 32.80 -3.32 -14.29
CA PRO A 663 33.23 -4.22 -15.35
C PRO A 663 32.12 -4.37 -16.41
N THR A 664 32.51 -4.39 -17.68
CA THR A 664 31.59 -4.41 -18.82
C THR A 664 31.83 -5.64 -19.68
N ALA A 665 30.78 -6.43 -19.90
CA ALA A 665 30.82 -7.58 -20.80
C ALA A 665 30.75 -7.11 -22.25
N GLY A 666 31.81 -7.34 -23.03
CA GLY A 666 31.83 -7.16 -24.49
C GLY A 666 31.33 -8.41 -25.23
N LEU A 667 31.51 -8.47 -26.56
CA LEU A 667 31.24 -9.70 -27.32
C LEU A 667 32.41 -10.69 -27.23
N GLN A 668 33.63 -10.19 -27.01
CA GLN A 668 34.85 -11.01 -26.98
C GLN A 668 35.32 -11.31 -25.56
N ALA A 669 35.31 -10.31 -24.69
CA ALA A 669 35.85 -10.46 -23.34
C ALA A 669 35.06 -9.64 -22.30
N PHE A 670 35.33 -9.95 -21.04
CA PHE A 670 34.79 -9.21 -19.89
C PHE A 670 35.82 -8.20 -19.41
N TYR A 671 35.64 -6.92 -19.75
CA TYR A 671 36.61 -5.87 -19.48
C TYR A 671 36.43 -5.27 -18.09
N GLY A 672 37.55 -4.97 -17.40
CA GLY A 672 37.55 -4.23 -16.15
C GLY A 672 36.97 -2.81 -16.29
N GLY A 673 36.57 -2.23 -15.15
CA GLY A 673 36.07 -0.85 -15.07
C GLY A 673 37.17 0.23 -14.99
N GLY A 674 38.44 -0.17 -15.02
CA GLY A 674 39.60 0.72 -15.08
C GLY A 674 40.04 1.03 -16.51
N GLY A 675 41.17 1.71 -16.65
CA GLY A 675 41.84 1.91 -17.95
C GLY A 675 42.48 3.29 -18.10
N TYR A 676 42.94 3.56 -19.31
CA TYR A 676 43.51 4.85 -19.72
C TYR A 676 42.40 5.75 -20.25
N VAL A 677 42.34 7.01 -19.84
CA VAL A 677 41.16 7.86 -20.04
C VAL A 677 41.53 9.19 -20.69
N ALA A 678 40.80 9.57 -21.74
CA ALA A 678 40.87 10.88 -22.37
C ALA A 678 39.51 11.58 -22.35
N ASP A 679 39.41 12.69 -21.64
CA ASP A 679 38.19 13.51 -21.58
C ASP A 679 38.19 14.55 -22.71
N LEU A 680 37.30 14.38 -23.68
CA LEU A 680 37.16 15.22 -24.89
C LEU A 680 36.64 16.63 -24.59
N GLY A 681 36.07 16.83 -23.40
CA GLY A 681 35.50 18.11 -22.96
C GLY A 681 34.13 18.41 -23.57
N THR A 682 33.70 19.68 -23.47
CA THR A 682 32.34 20.13 -23.84
C THR A 682 32.27 20.84 -25.20
N SER A 683 33.41 21.09 -25.86
CA SER A 683 33.49 21.86 -27.11
C SER A 683 34.03 20.99 -28.25
N ARG A 684 33.40 21.08 -29.43
CA ARG A 684 33.82 20.36 -30.64
C ARG A 684 35.28 20.60 -31.01
N ARG A 685 35.74 21.86 -31.03
CA ARG A 685 37.13 22.21 -31.36
C ARG A 685 38.13 21.58 -30.40
N LYS A 686 37.82 21.55 -29.09
CA LYS A 686 38.67 20.91 -28.08
C LYS A 686 38.68 19.38 -28.25
N ALA A 687 37.51 18.79 -28.52
CA ALA A 687 37.38 17.36 -28.76
C ALA A 687 38.15 16.93 -30.03
N ASP A 688 37.93 17.59 -31.16
CA ASP A 688 38.60 17.29 -32.43
C ASP A 688 40.12 17.50 -32.37
N GLY A 689 40.55 18.59 -31.72
CA GLY A 689 41.96 18.84 -31.44
C GLY A 689 42.60 17.75 -30.58
N LEU A 690 41.91 17.25 -29.55
CA LEU A 690 42.41 16.16 -28.71
C LEU A 690 42.42 14.82 -29.46
N VAL A 691 41.35 14.49 -30.18
CA VAL A 691 41.27 13.26 -31.02
C VAL A 691 42.39 13.24 -32.06
N THR A 692 42.69 14.38 -32.69
CA THR A 692 43.78 14.48 -33.67
C THR A 692 45.14 14.28 -33.02
N LYS A 693 45.37 14.84 -31.82
CA LYS A 693 46.60 14.61 -31.05
C LYS A 693 46.73 13.16 -30.57
N LEU A 694 45.64 12.52 -30.16
CA LEU A 694 45.63 11.10 -29.76
C LEU A 694 45.93 10.16 -30.92
N ASN A 695 45.41 10.46 -32.11
CA ASN A 695 45.73 9.72 -33.33
C ASN A 695 47.21 9.90 -33.72
N ALA A 696 47.71 11.15 -33.72
CA ALA A 696 49.10 11.44 -34.07
C ALA A 696 50.11 10.83 -33.09
N SER A 697 49.76 10.72 -31.80
CA SER A 697 50.61 10.10 -30.77
C SER A 697 50.46 8.58 -30.66
N GLY A 698 49.62 7.94 -31.48
CA GLY A 698 49.46 6.49 -31.47
C GLY A 698 48.77 5.94 -30.21
N TRP A 699 47.83 6.68 -29.62
CA TRP A 699 47.15 6.26 -28.38
C TRP A 699 46.49 4.87 -28.52
N ILE A 700 45.87 4.58 -29.67
CA ILE A 700 45.37 3.24 -30.00
C ILE A 700 46.40 2.52 -30.85
N ASP A 701 46.89 1.38 -30.37
CA ASP A 701 47.87 0.55 -31.06
C ASP A 701 47.49 -0.94 -31.03
N VAL A 702 48.45 -1.78 -31.36
CA VAL A 702 48.34 -3.24 -31.43
C VAL A 702 48.05 -3.93 -30.08
N TYR A 703 48.36 -3.29 -28.96
CA TYR A 703 48.10 -3.78 -27.60
C TYR A 703 46.73 -3.38 -27.07
N THR A 704 46.07 -2.42 -27.71
CA THR A 704 44.68 -2.07 -27.41
C THR A 704 43.74 -3.25 -27.70
N ARG A 705 42.85 -3.53 -26.76
CA ARG A 705 41.83 -4.59 -26.87
C ARG A 705 40.41 -4.06 -26.87
N ALA A 706 40.16 -2.95 -26.18
CA ALA A 706 38.86 -2.28 -26.24
C ALA A 706 38.99 -0.77 -26.05
N VAL A 707 38.12 -0.04 -26.73
CA VAL A 707 37.92 1.40 -26.54
C VAL A 707 36.44 1.65 -26.33
N PHE A 708 36.15 2.41 -25.28
CA PHE A 708 34.81 2.81 -24.85
C PHE A 708 34.68 4.31 -25.07
N ILE A 709 33.65 4.75 -25.78
CA ILE A 709 33.25 6.16 -25.81
C ILE A 709 31.99 6.28 -24.98
N GLU A 710 32.12 6.94 -23.83
CA GLU A 710 31.12 7.00 -22.78
C GLU A 710 30.64 8.44 -22.58
N PHE A 711 29.32 8.66 -22.60
CA PHE A 711 28.69 9.94 -22.27
C PHE A 711 27.23 9.73 -21.88
N THR A 712 26.65 10.74 -21.23
CA THR A 712 25.25 10.72 -20.81
C THR A 712 24.48 11.82 -21.49
N VAL A 713 23.26 11.53 -21.91
CA VAL A 713 22.32 12.51 -22.47
C VAL A 713 21.04 12.56 -21.63
N TYR A 714 20.37 13.69 -21.64
CA TYR A 714 19.12 13.95 -20.96
C TYR A 714 18.12 14.50 -21.98
N ASN A 715 16.95 13.89 -22.07
CA ASN A 715 15.86 14.39 -22.89
C ASN A 715 14.81 15.07 -21.99
N PRO A 716 14.67 16.41 -22.06
CA PRO A 716 13.77 17.16 -21.19
C PRO A 716 12.29 16.89 -21.50
N ASN A 717 11.93 16.51 -22.73
CA ASN A 717 10.54 16.30 -23.13
C ASN A 717 9.92 15.07 -22.46
N VAL A 718 10.75 14.07 -22.14
CA VAL A 718 10.32 12.81 -21.53
C VAL A 718 10.92 12.57 -20.13
N ASN A 719 11.73 13.52 -19.63
CA ASN A 719 12.45 13.42 -18.35
C ASN A 719 13.22 12.09 -18.20
N LEU A 720 14.00 11.74 -19.23
CA LEU A 720 14.82 10.52 -19.27
C LEU A 720 16.28 10.85 -19.50
N PHE A 721 17.15 10.20 -18.73
CA PHE A 721 18.58 10.16 -19.00
C PHE A 721 18.89 8.91 -19.82
N ALA A 722 19.92 8.95 -20.65
CA ALA A 722 20.46 7.79 -21.33
C ALA A 722 21.98 7.77 -21.24
N TYR A 723 22.53 6.68 -20.72
CA TYR A 723 23.95 6.39 -20.73
C TYR A 723 24.30 5.72 -22.06
N VAL A 724 25.20 6.33 -22.81
CA VAL A 724 25.67 5.85 -24.11
C VAL A 724 27.08 5.31 -23.97
N ASN A 725 27.27 4.05 -24.33
CA ASN A 725 28.56 3.37 -24.37
C ASN A 725 28.80 2.80 -25.77
N LEU A 726 29.66 3.45 -26.55
CA LEU A 726 30.08 2.96 -27.86
C LEU A 726 31.33 2.10 -27.71
N LEU A 727 31.14 0.81 -27.43
CA LEU A 727 32.22 -0.16 -27.30
C LEU A 727 32.74 -0.61 -28.67
N THR A 728 34.05 -0.50 -28.86
CA THR A 728 34.80 -1.07 -29.98
C THR A 728 35.88 -2.01 -29.46
N GLU A 729 35.80 -3.28 -29.84
CA GLU A 729 36.71 -4.37 -29.46
C GLU A 729 37.69 -4.65 -30.61
N PHE A 730 38.98 -4.74 -30.28
CA PHE A 730 40.07 -5.02 -31.21
C PHE A 730 40.59 -6.43 -30.96
N ARG A 731 40.44 -7.32 -31.94
CA ARG A 731 40.95 -8.69 -31.87
C ARG A 731 42.48 -8.69 -31.92
N PRO A 732 43.15 -9.68 -31.29
CA PRO A 732 44.59 -9.87 -31.45
C PRO A 732 44.99 -10.08 -32.92
N THR A 733 44.11 -10.71 -33.71
CA THR A 733 44.28 -10.94 -35.15
C THR A 733 44.13 -9.68 -36.01
N GLY A 734 43.77 -8.54 -35.42
CA GLY A 734 43.67 -7.25 -36.10
C GLY A 734 42.25 -6.82 -36.51
N GLY A 735 41.27 -7.73 -36.48
CA GLY A 735 39.88 -7.39 -36.79
C GLY A 735 39.19 -6.57 -35.70
N VAL A 736 38.22 -5.75 -36.07
CA VAL A 736 37.47 -4.87 -35.16
C VAL A 736 36.00 -5.29 -35.09
N VAL A 737 35.42 -5.26 -33.89
CA VAL A 737 34.00 -5.55 -33.63
C VAL A 737 33.41 -4.41 -32.81
N ARG A 738 32.17 -4.02 -33.10
CA ARG A 738 31.48 -2.92 -32.40
C ARG A 738 30.22 -3.42 -31.72
N ASN A 739 29.97 -2.94 -30.50
CA ASN A 739 28.78 -3.27 -29.72
C ASN A 739 28.24 -2.03 -28.98
N PRO A 740 27.56 -1.10 -29.68
CA PRO A 740 27.03 0.10 -29.04
C PRO A 740 25.88 -0.26 -28.09
N ARG A 741 25.93 0.27 -26.86
CA ARG A 741 24.89 0.12 -25.85
C ARG A 741 24.35 1.49 -25.44
N VAL A 742 23.03 1.58 -25.38
CA VAL A 742 22.30 2.75 -24.90
C VAL A 742 21.34 2.29 -23.84
N GLU A 743 21.47 2.86 -22.64
CA GLU A 743 20.64 2.52 -21.49
C GLU A 743 19.97 3.78 -20.94
N SER A 744 18.68 3.93 -21.23
CA SER A 744 17.83 4.96 -20.64
C SER A 744 17.30 4.59 -19.24
N PHE A 745 17.29 5.58 -18.34
CA PHE A 745 16.85 5.51 -16.94
C PHE A 745 16.37 6.88 -16.43
N HIS A 746 15.62 6.90 -15.33
CA HIS A 746 15.17 8.14 -14.68
C HIS A 746 16.17 8.57 -13.59
N VAL A 747 16.76 9.76 -13.61
CA VAL A 747 17.57 10.25 -12.46
C VAL A 747 16.65 10.81 -11.39
N PHE A 748 15.71 11.66 -11.79
CA PHE A 748 14.72 12.28 -10.91
C PHE A 748 13.42 11.47 -10.95
N SER A 749 13.22 10.60 -9.95
CA SER A 749 11.97 9.89 -9.74
C SER A 749 10.95 10.75 -8.99
N GLY A 750 9.65 10.55 -9.29
CA GLY A 750 8.56 11.21 -8.55
C GLY A 750 8.21 12.61 -9.02
N VAL A 751 8.66 13.04 -10.20
CA VAL A 751 8.31 14.36 -10.76
C VAL A 751 6.92 14.31 -11.40
N GLY A 752 6.08 15.30 -11.08
CA GLY A 752 4.71 15.42 -11.60
C GLY A 752 3.69 14.57 -10.84
N SER A 753 2.41 14.75 -11.16
CA SER A 753 1.28 14.10 -10.49
C SER A 753 1.35 12.57 -10.55
N ILE A 754 1.66 12.00 -11.71
CA ILE A 754 1.82 10.55 -11.90
C ILE A 754 3.01 10.02 -11.10
N GLY A 755 4.11 10.80 -11.01
CA GLY A 755 5.28 10.46 -10.21
C GLY A 755 4.94 10.34 -8.72
N THR A 756 4.16 11.28 -8.18
CA THR A 756 3.67 11.22 -6.79
C THR A 756 2.78 10.00 -6.55
N VAL A 757 1.84 9.72 -7.44
CA VAL A 757 0.98 8.52 -7.34
C VAL A 757 1.82 7.24 -7.34
N LEU A 758 2.83 7.14 -8.21
CA LEU A 758 3.73 5.99 -8.27
C LEU A 758 4.46 5.76 -6.94
N VAL A 759 4.95 6.82 -6.31
CA VAL A 759 5.59 6.76 -4.98
C VAL A 759 4.61 6.26 -3.93
N CYS A 760 3.37 6.78 -3.90
CA CYS A 760 2.33 6.30 -2.99
C CYS A 760 2.02 4.80 -3.17
N VAL A 761 1.92 4.33 -4.42
CA VAL A 761 1.68 2.92 -4.73
C VAL A 761 2.86 2.04 -4.32
N GLN A 762 4.10 2.52 -4.45
CA GLN A 762 5.29 1.83 -3.95
C GLN A 762 5.26 1.64 -2.43
N PHE A 763 4.80 2.63 -1.65
CA PHE A 763 4.60 2.47 -0.21
C PHE A 763 3.54 1.43 0.11
N ILE A 764 2.38 1.49 -0.56
CA ILE A 764 1.32 0.48 -0.42
C ILE A 764 1.88 -0.92 -0.70
N PHE A 765 2.70 -1.07 -1.74
CA PHE A 765 3.36 -2.33 -2.07
C PHE A 765 4.26 -2.86 -0.94
N VAL A 766 5.03 -2.00 -0.26
CA VAL A 766 5.85 -2.39 0.90
C VAL A 766 4.97 -2.92 2.04
N PHE A 767 3.84 -2.27 2.35
CA PHE A 767 2.90 -2.76 3.37
C PHE A 767 2.28 -4.12 2.99
N VAL A 768 1.90 -4.28 1.72
CA VAL A 768 1.39 -5.56 1.19
C VAL A 768 2.46 -6.65 1.28
N LEU A 769 3.72 -6.33 1.00
CA LEU A 769 4.84 -7.26 1.11
C LEU A 769 5.05 -7.71 2.56
N ILE A 770 5.02 -6.78 3.53
CA ILE A 770 5.12 -7.11 4.97
C ILE A 770 3.97 -8.03 5.39
N TYR A 771 2.74 -7.73 4.98
CA TYR A 771 1.59 -8.60 5.23
C TYR A 771 1.78 -10.00 4.64
N GLN A 772 2.28 -10.11 3.41
CA GLN A 772 2.55 -11.41 2.78
C GLN A 772 3.65 -12.19 3.51
N ILE A 773 4.71 -11.53 3.97
CA ILE A 773 5.77 -12.16 4.78
C ILE A 773 5.19 -12.72 6.07
N ILE A 774 4.44 -11.92 6.85
CA ILE A 774 3.83 -12.37 8.11
C ILE A 774 2.90 -13.57 7.86
N ARG A 775 2.09 -13.50 6.80
CA ARG A 775 1.17 -14.57 6.42
C ARG A 775 1.90 -15.87 6.07
N GLU A 776 2.95 -15.81 5.26
CA GLU A 776 3.73 -16.99 4.88
C GLU A 776 4.52 -17.56 6.07
N VAL A 777 5.13 -16.73 6.92
CA VAL A 777 5.80 -17.19 8.14
C VAL A 777 4.82 -17.92 9.07
N THR A 778 3.60 -17.39 9.20
CA THR A 778 2.53 -18.04 9.99
C THR A 778 2.12 -19.40 9.38
N LYS A 779 2.00 -19.49 8.04
CA LYS A 779 1.73 -20.76 7.34
C LYS A 779 2.85 -21.79 7.57
N VAL A 780 4.11 -21.37 7.45
CA VAL A 780 5.27 -22.24 7.69
C VAL A 780 5.27 -22.75 9.13
N LYS A 781 5.00 -21.88 10.12
CA LYS A 781 4.93 -22.25 11.54
C LYS A 781 3.80 -23.27 11.81
N ASN A 782 2.64 -23.10 11.19
CA ASN A 782 1.48 -23.96 11.39
C ASN A 782 1.58 -25.31 10.66
N GLN A 783 2.13 -25.34 9.45
CA GLN A 783 2.15 -26.54 8.59
C GLN A 783 3.47 -27.32 8.63
N ARG A 784 4.57 -26.71 9.12
CA ARG A 784 5.91 -27.32 9.25
C ARG A 784 6.33 -28.06 7.97
N HIS A 785 6.66 -29.36 8.07
CA HIS A 785 7.12 -30.17 6.93
C HIS A 785 6.08 -30.33 5.80
N LYS A 786 4.78 -30.23 6.09
CA LYS A 786 3.75 -30.33 5.06
C LYS A 786 3.86 -29.17 4.05
N TYR A 787 4.32 -28.01 4.50
CA TYR A 787 4.51 -26.82 3.66
C TYR A 787 5.47 -27.09 2.49
N PHE A 788 6.61 -27.75 2.77
CA PHE A 788 7.67 -27.98 1.79
C PHE A 788 7.34 -29.06 0.75
N LYS A 789 6.23 -29.79 0.92
CA LYS A 789 5.76 -30.78 -0.05
C LYS A 789 4.89 -30.18 -1.16
N GLU A 790 4.30 -29.00 -0.95
CA GLU A 790 3.42 -28.37 -1.93
C GLU A 790 4.22 -27.45 -2.88
N PRO A 791 4.29 -27.74 -4.19
CA PRO A 791 5.13 -26.99 -5.13
C PRO A 791 4.74 -25.51 -5.26
N TRP A 792 3.46 -25.19 -5.07
CA TRP A 792 2.96 -23.82 -5.13
C TRP A 792 3.55 -22.91 -4.05
N ASN A 793 3.93 -23.47 -2.90
CA ASN A 793 4.51 -22.70 -1.81
C ASN A 793 5.90 -22.15 -2.18
N TYR A 794 6.67 -22.87 -3.01
CA TYR A 794 7.95 -22.37 -3.54
C TYR A 794 7.76 -21.15 -4.45
N ILE A 795 6.68 -21.12 -5.24
CA ILE A 795 6.35 -19.94 -6.06
C ILE A 795 5.98 -18.77 -5.15
N GLU A 796 5.22 -18.98 -4.07
CA GLU A 796 4.88 -17.92 -3.11
C GLU A 796 6.13 -17.34 -2.45
N VAL A 797 7.05 -18.19 -1.98
CA VAL A 797 8.32 -17.76 -1.38
C VAL A 797 9.20 -17.05 -2.42
N SER A 798 9.25 -17.54 -3.65
CA SER A 798 10.05 -16.94 -4.72
C SER A 798 9.57 -15.51 -5.01
N VAL A 799 8.25 -15.29 -5.13
CA VAL A 799 7.67 -13.95 -5.33
C VAL A 799 8.09 -13.01 -4.20
N ILE A 800 8.00 -13.46 -2.94
CA ILE A 800 8.37 -12.65 -1.76
C ILE A 800 9.86 -12.30 -1.77
N VAL A 801 10.74 -13.28 -2.02
CA VAL A 801 12.18 -13.09 -2.05
C VAL A 801 12.58 -12.13 -3.17
N THR A 802 12.07 -12.32 -4.39
CA THR A 802 12.34 -11.40 -5.51
C THR A 802 11.78 -10.01 -5.25
N SER A 803 10.61 -9.90 -4.61
CA SER A 803 10.03 -8.60 -4.24
C SER A 803 10.88 -7.88 -3.21
N PHE A 804 11.35 -8.57 -2.17
CA PHE A 804 12.25 -8.01 -1.16
C PHE A 804 13.57 -7.52 -1.78
N VAL A 805 14.19 -8.32 -2.64
CA VAL A 805 15.42 -7.94 -3.35
C VAL A 805 15.18 -6.74 -4.27
N SER A 806 14.03 -6.67 -4.94
CA SER A 806 13.68 -5.51 -5.77
C SER A 806 13.55 -4.22 -4.96
N VAL A 807 12.94 -4.27 -3.77
CA VAL A 807 12.84 -3.11 -2.85
C VAL A 807 14.22 -2.68 -2.36
N ALA A 808 15.08 -3.62 -1.95
CA ALA A 808 16.45 -3.30 -1.54
C ALA A 808 17.26 -2.65 -2.67
N MET A 809 17.13 -3.18 -3.90
CA MET A 809 17.77 -2.62 -5.09
C MET A 809 17.25 -1.22 -5.44
N TYR A 810 15.94 -0.98 -5.29
CA TYR A 810 15.35 0.34 -5.48
C TYR A 810 15.94 1.38 -4.52
N VAL A 811 16.04 1.04 -3.23
CA VAL A 811 16.66 1.93 -2.22
C VAL A 811 18.13 2.21 -2.53
N ALA A 812 18.90 1.18 -2.90
CA ALA A 812 20.31 1.34 -3.27
C ALA A 812 20.48 2.24 -4.51
N ARG A 813 19.63 2.06 -5.52
CA ARG A 813 19.58 2.87 -6.73
C ARG A 813 19.25 4.33 -6.41
N GLU A 814 18.33 4.59 -5.49
CA GLU A 814 17.96 5.95 -5.09
C GLU A 814 19.09 6.67 -4.34
N PHE A 815 19.79 5.97 -3.44
CA PHE A 815 20.98 6.51 -2.79
C PHE A 815 22.07 6.88 -3.80
N LEU A 816 22.29 6.02 -4.79
CA LEU A 816 23.24 6.26 -5.86
C LEU A 816 22.86 7.49 -6.71
N SER A 817 21.57 7.62 -7.06
CA SER A 817 21.03 8.76 -7.80
C SER A 817 21.32 10.09 -7.09
N ARG A 818 20.98 10.18 -5.79
CA ARG A 818 21.29 11.37 -4.95
C ARG A 818 22.79 11.68 -4.90
N SER A 819 23.64 10.65 -4.84
CA SER A 819 25.10 10.84 -4.85
C SER A 819 25.61 11.43 -6.16
N ILE A 820 25.00 11.06 -7.29
CA ILE A 820 25.37 11.56 -8.62
C ILE A 820 24.86 12.98 -8.81
N GLU A 821 23.65 13.29 -8.36
CA GLU A 821 23.10 14.65 -8.38
C GLU A 821 24.02 15.65 -7.65
N ARG A 822 24.49 15.30 -6.44
CA ARG A 822 25.42 16.13 -5.68
C ARG A 822 26.72 16.40 -6.45
N ARG A 823 27.30 15.36 -7.07
CA ARG A 823 28.52 15.49 -7.89
C ARG A 823 28.32 16.34 -9.13
N LEU A 824 27.15 16.25 -9.77
CA LEU A 824 26.81 17.08 -10.92
C LEU A 824 26.71 18.56 -10.53
N LYS A 825 26.21 18.87 -9.32
CA LYS A 825 26.17 20.23 -8.79
C LYS A 825 27.57 20.80 -8.54
N GLU A 826 28.48 19.97 -8.01
CA GLU A 826 29.88 20.34 -7.73
C GLU A 826 30.71 20.57 -9.02
N ASN A 827 30.59 19.68 -10.02
CA ASN A 827 31.35 19.77 -11.27
C ASN A 827 30.48 19.56 -12.51
N ARG A 828 29.93 20.66 -13.05
CA ARG A 828 28.98 20.65 -14.19
C ARG A 828 29.62 20.34 -15.54
N ASP A 829 30.87 20.75 -15.75
CA ASP A 829 31.55 20.66 -17.05
C ASP A 829 32.40 19.37 -17.20
N GLY A 830 32.65 18.65 -16.09
CA GLY A 830 33.39 17.39 -16.07
C GLY A 830 32.58 16.18 -16.54
N TYR A 831 33.28 15.06 -16.80
CA TYR A 831 32.61 13.78 -16.99
C TYR A 831 32.18 13.20 -15.64
N THR A 832 30.93 12.77 -15.57
CA THR A 832 30.38 12.02 -14.43
C THR A 832 29.93 10.64 -14.92
N ASN A 833 30.30 9.61 -14.16
CA ASN A 833 30.01 8.23 -14.56
C ASN A 833 28.60 7.82 -14.12
N TYR A 834 27.70 7.64 -15.10
CA TYR A 834 26.33 7.16 -14.90
C TYR A 834 26.16 5.65 -15.16
N SER A 835 27.21 4.93 -15.56
CA SER A 835 27.13 3.49 -15.90
C SER A 835 26.63 2.64 -14.74
N THR A 836 27.07 2.96 -13.52
CA THR A 836 26.63 2.30 -12.28
C THR A 836 25.13 2.47 -12.09
N LEU A 837 24.63 3.69 -12.19
CA LEU A 837 23.20 3.98 -12.01
C LEU A 837 22.35 3.31 -13.10
N ALA A 838 22.77 3.41 -14.37
CA ALA A 838 22.09 2.77 -15.50
C ALA A 838 22.00 1.25 -15.32
N THR A 839 23.10 0.62 -14.90
CA THR A 839 23.14 -0.83 -14.66
C THR A 839 22.21 -1.23 -13.52
N TYR A 840 22.22 -0.51 -12.40
CA TYR A 840 21.34 -0.80 -11.26
C TYR A 840 19.86 -0.64 -11.65
N ASP A 841 19.51 0.39 -12.41
CA ASP A 841 18.16 0.64 -12.90
C ASP A 841 17.69 -0.48 -13.86
N ASN A 842 18.56 -0.94 -14.76
CA ASN A 842 18.28 -2.06 -15.64
C ASN A 842 18.10 -3.39 -14.86
N ARG A 843 18.93 -3.65 -13.83
CA ARG A 843 18.79 -4.81 -12.95
C ARG A 843 17.50 -4.77 -12.14
N LEU A 844 17.13 -3.61 -11.62
CA LEU A 844 15.85 -3.41 -10.96
C LEU A 844 14.69 -3.70 -11.90
N THR A 845 14.74 -3.21 -13.14
CA THR A 845 13.72 -3.49 -14.16
C THR A 845 13.56 -4.99 -14.41
N MET A 846 14.66 -5.73 -14.54
CA MET A 846 14.63 -7.19 -14.68
C MET A 846 14.00 -7.89 -13.47
N LEU A 847 14.32 -7.43 -12.24
CA LEU A 847 13.74 -7.99 -11.02
C LEU A 847 12.24 -7.72 -10.94
N VAL A 848 11.78 -6.50 -11.24
CA VAL A 848 10.35 -6.15 -11.27
C VAL A 848 9.63 -6.99 -12.34
N GLY A 849 10.21 -7.17 -13.52
CA GLY A 849 9.70 -8.06 -14.57
C GLY A 849 9.59 -9.52 -14.10
N ALA A 850 10.58 -10.01 -13.35
CA ALA A 850 10.53 -11.35 -12.75
C ALA A 850 9.40 -11.48 -11.71
N VAL A 851 9.19 -10.46 -10.88
CA VAL A 851 8.06 -10.43 -9.92
C VAL A 851 6.72 -10.48 -10.67
N VAL A 852 6.54 -9.68 -11.72
CA VAL A 852 5.35 -9.70 -12.58
C VAL A 852 5.16 -11.09 -13.19
N PHE A 853 6.22 -11.69 -13.74
CA PHE A 853 6.15 -13.02 -14.34
C PHE A 853 5.72 -14.09 -13.32
N LEU A 854 6.40 -14.17 -12.18
CA LEU A 854 6.07 -15.13 -11.11
C LEU A 854 4.67 -14.90 -10.55
N ALA A 855 4.22 -13.63 -10.46
CA ALA A 855 2.87 -13.32 -10.07
C ALA A 855 1.83 -13.81 -11.11
N ASN A 856 2.10 -13.62 -12.39
CA ASN A 856 1.23 -14.16 -13.44
C ASN A 856 1.18 -15.70 -13.43
N VAL A 857 2.31 -16.39 -13.20
CA VAL A 857 2.31 -17.85 -13.05
C VAL A 857 1.43 -18.29 -11.87
N LYS A 858 1.47 -17.56 -10.75
CA LYS A 858 0.62 -17.86 -9.60
C LYS A 858 -0.88 -17.65 -9.87
N LEU A 859 -1.28 -16.84 -10.86
CA LEU A 859 -2.67 -16.72 -11.30
C LEU A 859 -3.26 -18.10 -11.70
N LEU A 860 -2.44 -19.00 -12.26
CA LEU A 860 -2.85 -20.36 -12.62
C LEU A 860 -3.34 -21.16 -11.41
N ARG A 861 -2.78 -20.94 -10.21
CA ARG A 861 -3.25 -21.57 -8.97
C ARG A 861 -4.68 -21.16 -8.63
N LEU A 862 -5.02 -19.90 -8.90
CA LEU A 862 -6.35 -19.35 -8.63
C LEU A 862 -7.39 -19.83 -9.65
N LEU A 863 -6.97 -20.22 -10.85
CA LEU A 863 -7.87 -20.79 -11.87
C LEU A 863 -8.28 -22.25 -11.60
N ARG A 864 -7.71 -22.91 -10.59
CA ARG A 864 -8.03 -24.31 -10.23
C ARG A 864 -9.49 -24.53 -9.78
N PHE A 865 -10.24 -23.46 -9.49
CA PHE A 865 -11.67 -23.56 -9.15
C PHE A 865 -12.51 -23.97 -10.36
N ASN A 866 -12.02 -23.75 -11.58
CA ASN A 866 -12.64 -24.30 -12.77
C ASN A 866 -12.40 -25.81 -12.83
N LYS A 867 -13.49 -26.59 -12.91
CA LYS A 867 -13.45 -28.06 -12.98
C LYS A 867 -12.60 -28.57 -14.16
N HIS A 868 -12.63 -27.89 -15.31
CA HIS A 868 -11.83 -28.27 -16.48
C HIS A 868 -10.33 -28.10 -16.23
N ILE A 869 -9.93 -26.97 -15.67
CA ILE A 869 -8.52 -26.67 -15.34
C ILE A 869 -8.03 -27.60 -14.23
N SER A 870 -8.88 -27.92 -13.25
CA SER A 870 -8.57 -28.88 -12.19
C SER A 870 -8.29 -30.28 -12.75
N HIS A 871 -9.10 -30.76 -13.69
CA HIS A 871 -8.86 -32.05 -14.35
C HIS A 871 -7.53 -32.03 -15.14
N PHE A 872 -7.28 -30.99 -15.93
CA PHE A 872 -6.01 -30.84 -16.66
C PHE A 872 -4.78 -30.83 -15.74
N SER A 873 -4.84 -30.13 -14.60
CA SER A 873 -3.75 -30.10 -13.63
C SER A 873 -3.52 -31.47 -12.99
N LYS A 874 -4.57 -32.24 -12.71
CA LYS A 874 -4.45 -33.60 -12.15
C LYS A 874 -3.89 -34.59 -13.16
N THR A 875 -4.25 -34.47 -14.43
CA THR A 875 -3.66 -35.31 -15.50
C THR A 875 -2.17 -35.01 -15.65
N LEU A 876 -1.76 -33.73 -15.62
CA LEU A 876 -0.34 -33.36 -15.66
C LEU A 876 0.43 -33.86 -14.44
N GLU A 877 -0.18 -33.78 -13.25
CA GLU A 877 0.42 -34.30 -12.00
C GLU A 877 0.60 -35.83 -12.05
N ARG A 878 -0.31 -36.56 -12.69
CA ARG A 878 -0.21 -38.01 -12.85
C ARG A 878 0.93 -38.44 -13.78
N VAL A 879 1.18 -37.68 -14.86
CA VAL A 879 2.16 -38.00 -15.92
C VAL A 879 3.55 -37.40 -15.64
N ARG A 880 3.71 -36.63 -14.56
CA ARG A 880 4.98 -35.91 -14.25
C ARG A 880 6.23 -36.79 -14.23
N SER A 881 6.13 -38.06 -13.80
CA SER A 881 7.26 -39.00 -13.76
C SER A 881 7.74 -39.38 -15.17
N ASP A 882 6.79 -39.58 -16.07
CA ASP A 882 7.06 -40.08 -17.42
C ASP A 882 7.62 -38.92 -18.26
N LEU A 883 7.05 -37.72 -18.10
CA LEU A 883 7.56 -36.51 -18.72
C LEU A 883 8.98 -36.16 -18.22
N ALA A 884 9.26 -36.35 -16.92
CA ALA A 884 10.60 -36.14 -16.38
C ALA A 884 11.61 -37.13 -16.97
N SER A 885 11.23 -38.40 -17.10
CA SER A 885 12.08 -39.44 -17.68
C SER A 885 12.39 -39.16 -19.15
N PHE A 886 11.37 -38.80 -19.95
CA PHE A 886 11.58 -38.36 -21.33
C PHE A 886 12.44 -37.09 -21.42
N GLY A 887 12.24 -36.13 -20.51
CA GLY A 887 13.03 -34.91 -20.45
C GLY A 887 14.53 -35.15 -20.25
N VAL A 888 14.92 -36.17 -19.47
CA VAL A 888 16.33 -36.56 -19.31
C VAL A 888 16.90 -37.12 -20.62
N ILE A 889 16.15 -37.98 -21.32
CA ILE A 889 16.56 -38.54 -22.61
C ILE A 889 16.72 -37.43 -23.64
N PHE A 890 15.70 -36.59 -23.80
CA PHE A 890 15.72 -35.45 -24.71
C PHE A 890 16.88 -34.51 -24.40
N GLY A 891 17.08 -34.16 -23.12
CA GLY A 891 18.17 -33.28 -22.70
C GLY A 891 19.55 -33.83 -23.04
N THR A 892 19.76 -35.14 -22.86
CA THR A 892 21.03 -35.81 -23.19
C THR A 892 21.31 -35.77 -24.69
N VAL A 893 20.31 -36.07 -25.51
CA VAL A 893 20.40 -36.00 -26.98
C VAL A 893 20.65 -34.56 -27.43
N PHE A 894 19.90 -33.60 -26.89
CA PHE A 894 19.99 -32.19 -27.24
C PHE A 894 21.36 -31.59 -26.90
N VAL A 895 21.92 -31.92 -25.74
CA VAL A 895 23.29 -31.54 -25.36
C VAL A 895 24.32 -32.16 -26.30
N SER A 896 24.12 -33.41 -26.71
CA SER A 896 25.02 -34.10 -27.66
C SER A 896 25.05 -33.39 -29.01
N PHE A 897 23.90 -33.02 -29.57
CA PHE A 897 23.83 -32.22 -30.80
C PHE A 897 24.41 -30.82 -30.64
N SER A 898 24.23 -30.19 -29.47
CA SER A 898 24.84 -28.88 -29.19
C SER A 898 26.36 -28.95 -29.10
N LEU A 899 26.90 -30.04 -28.55
CA LEU A 899 28.34 -30.26 -28.53
C LEU A 899 28.87 -30.56 -29.93
N GLY A 900 28.15 -31.38 -30.71
CA GLY A 900 28.47 -31.66 -32.11
C GLY A 900 28.51 -30.39 -32.97
N GLY A 901 27.49 -29.53 -32.86
CA GLY A 901 27.44 -28.24 -33.55
C GLY A 901 28.61 -27.32 -33.16
N TYR A 902 28.94 -27.24 -31.88
CA TYR A 902 30.10 -26.47 -31.40
C TYR A 902 31.43 -26.99 -31.99
N LEU A 903 31.66 -28.30 -31.92
CA LEU A 903 32.92 -28.91 -32.38
C LEU A 903 33.08 -28.86 -33.91
N MET A 904 31.99 -29.07 -34.66
CA MET A 904 32.05 -29.13 -36.12
C MET A 904 31.99 -27.75 -36.78
N MET A 905 31.18 -26.82 -36.26
CA MET A 905 30.88 -25.55 -36.92
C MET A 905 31.40 -24.33 -36.15
N GLY A 906 31.85 -24.47 -34.89
CA GLY A 906 32.19 -23.33 -34.04
C GLY A 906 33.41 -22.53 -34.48
N ARG A 907 34.28 -23.09 -35.34
CA ARG A 907 35.42 -22.37 -35.92
C ARG A 907 34.99 -21.39 -37.02
N ASP A 908 34.03 -21.80 -37.84
CA ASP A 908 33.68 -21.09 -39.07
C ASP A 908 32.41 -20.25 -38.92
N LYS A 909 31.51 -20.64 -38.00
CA LYS A 909 30.22 -19.99 -37.78
C LYS A 909 30.07 -19.44 -36.38
N GLU A 910 29.77 -18.14 -36.32
CA GLU A 910 29.57 -17.41 -35.06
C GLU A 910 28.41 -17.98 -34.21
N SER A 911 27.35 -18.46 -34.87
CA SER A 911 26.18 -19.09 -34.24
C SER A 911 26.56 -20.34 -33.43
N PHE A 912 27.64 -21.03 -33.81
CA PHE A 912 28.14 -22.22 -33.15
C PHE A 912 29.44 -21.98 -32.38
N ALA A 913 29.92 -20.73 -32.26
CA ALA A 913 31.25 -20.42 -31.73
C ALA A 913 31.48 -20.78 -30.25
N THR A 914 30.41 -20.99 -29.49
CA THR A 914 30.47 -21.49 -28.11
C THR A 914 29.37 -22.52 -27.90
N PHE A 915 29.56 -23.43 -26.95
CA PHE A 915 28.54 -24.39 -26.56
C PHE A 915 27.19 -23.71 -26.25
N LEU A 916 27.19 -22.61 -25.49
CA LEU A 916 25.96 -21.89 -25.14
C LEU A 916 25.26 -21.28 -26.37
N ARG A 917 26.01 -20.70 -27.31
CA ARG A 917 25.44 -20.19 -28.56
C ARG A 917 24.91 -21.32 -29.43
N SER A 918 25.64 -22.42 -29.54
CA SER A 918 25.18 -23.61 -30.26
C SER A 918 23.87 -24.14 -29.68
N PHE A 919 23.75 -24.21 -28.35
CA PHE A 919 22.52 -24.61 -27.66
C PHE A 919 21.35 -23.68 -27.99
N GLN A 920 21.58 -22.36 -27.95
CA GLN A 920 20.59 -21.35 -28.32
C GLN A 920 20.18 -21.44 -29.80
N THR A 921 21.13 -21.68 -30.69
CA THR A 921 20.90 -21.84 -32.13
C THR A 921 20.08 -23.09 -32.42
N LEU A 922 20.39 -24.23 -31.78
CA LEU A 922 19.57 -25.44 -31.92
C LEU A 922 18.14 -25.25 -31.40
N PHE A 923 17.98 -24.54 -30.28
CA PHE A 923 16.64 -24.22 -29.76
C PHE A 923 15.89 -23.27 -30.71
N SER A 924 16.59 -22.32 -31.33
CA SER A 924 16.02 -21.43 -32.35
C SER A 924 15.64 -22.21 -33.62
N MET A 925 16.41 -23.23 -33.99
CA MET A 925 16.09 -24.14 -35.08
C MET A 925 14.82 -24.95 -34.81
N LEU A 926 14.62 -25.46 -33.59
CA LEU A 926 13.38 -26.15 -33.19
C LEU A 926 12.14 -25.25 -33.32
N ILE A 927 12.30 -23.94 -33.13
CA ILE A 927 11.23 -22.93 -33.30
C ILE A 927 11.06 -22.52 -34.78
N GLY A 928 11.95 -22.95 -35.67
CA GLY A 928 11.94 -22.59 -37.10
C GLY A 928 12.64 -21.27 -37.44
N LYS A 929 13.41 -20.70 -36.51
CA LYS A 929 14.16 -19.45 -36.70
C LYS A 929 15.62 -19.74 -37.05
N PHE A 930 15.88 -20.19 -38.28
CA PHE A 930 17.23 -20.40 -38.80
C PHE A 930 17.34 -20.06 -40.29
N ASP A 931 18.53 -19.64 -40.72
CA ASP A 931 18.84 -19.41 -42.13
C ASP A 931 19.67 -20.59 -42.65
N LEU A 932 19.06 -21.43 -43.48
CA LEU A 932 19.70 -22.62 -44.04
C LEU A 932 20.86 -22.25 -44.99
N VAL A 933 20.78 -21.10 -45.66
CA VAL A 933 21.79 -20.64 -46.62
C VAL A 933 23.07 -20.23 -45.90
N ASP A 934 22.93 -19.54 -44.76
CA ASP A 934 24.09 -19.18 -43.93
C ASP A 934 24.81 -20.45 -43.45
N ILE A 935 24.08 -21.47 -42.98
CA ILE A 935 24.71 -22.66 -42.39
C ILE A 935 25.38 -23.55 -43.45
N THR A 936 24.79 -23.69 -44.64
CA THR A 936 25.30 -24.58 -45.71
C THR A 936 26.37 -23.93 -46.59
N GLY A 937 26.49 -22.59 -46.59
CA GLY A 937 27.24 -21.86 -47.60
C GLY A 937 28.77 -22.00 -47.61
N GLN A 938 29.43 -22.54 -46.57
CA GLN A 938 30.90 -22.54 -46.49
C GLN A 938 31.55 -23.72 -45.72
N VAL A 939 30.77 -24.65 -45.16
CA VAL A 939 31.30 -25.75 -44.34
C VAL A 939 31.42 -27.02 -45.18
N ASN A 940 32.35 -27.90 -44.80
CA ASN A 940 32.53 -29.27 -45.30
C ASN A 940 31.15 -29.93 -45.60
N ARG A 941 30.72 -29.93 -46.87
CA ARG A 941 29.32 -30.17 -47.28
C ARG A 941 28.74 -31.44 -46.64
N SER A 942 29.48 -32.55 -46.64
CA SER A 942 29.01 -33.84 -46.14
C SER A 942 28.74 -33.89 -44.64
N GLY A 943 29.57 -33.27 -43.80
CA GLY A 943 29.45 -33.31 -42.33
C GLY A 943 28.40 -32.34 -41.78
N ALA A 944 28.31 -31.14 -42.38
CA ALA A 944 27.31 -30.15 -42.01
C ALA A 944 25.91 -30.55 -42.51
N GLU A 945 25.80 -31.01 -43.75
CA GLU A 945 24.53 -31.47 -44.33
C GLU A 945 24.02 -32.73 -43.63
N SER A 946 24.88 -33.69 -43.26
CA SER A 946 24.44 -34.86 -42.48
C SER A 946 23.97 -34.51 -41.07
N HIS A 947 24.67 -33.62 -40.36
CA HIS A 947 24.24 -33.13 -39.04
C HIS A 947 22.93 -32.34 -39.13
N LEU A 948 22.75 -31.52 -40.17
CA LEU A 948 21.51 -30.79 -40.43
C LEU A 948 20.37 -31.70 -40.90
N CYS A 949 20.64 -32.72 -41.73
CA CYS A 949 19.66 -33.71 -42.15
C CYS A 949 19.22 -34.59 -40.99
N LEU A 950 20.11 -34.98 -40.07
CA LEU A 950 19.74 -35.69 -38.84
C LEU A 950 18.91 -34.79 -37.91
N LEU A 951 19.26 -33.52 -37.79
CA LEU A 951 18.45 -32.55 -37.04
C LEU A 951 17.08 -32.31 -37.69
N ALA A 952 17.03 -32.12 -39.01
CA ALA A 952 15.80 -31.89 -39.77
C ALA A 952 14.91 -33.15 -39.83
N SER A 953 15.49 -34.34 -39.95
CA SER A 953 14.74 -35.60 -39.88
C SER A 953 14.22 -35.85 -38.48
N SER A 954 14.99 -35.53 -37.43
CA SER A 954 14.53 -35.62 -36.05
C SER A 954 13.42 -34.61 -35.73
N ALA A 955 13.51 -33.38 -36.26
CA ALA A 955 12.48 -32.35 -36.11
C ALA A 955 11.20 -32.72 -36.87
N ALA A 956 11.32 -33.28 -38.08
CA ALA A 956 10.19 -33.75 -38.89
C ALA A 956 9.45 -34.95 -38.25
N THR A 957 10.13 -35.79 -37.46
CA THR A 957 9.48 -36.89 -36.71
C THR A 957 8.81 -36.46 -35.40
N THR A 958 8.98 -35.21 -34.96
CA THR A 958 8.48 -34.71 -33.66
C THR A 958 7.33 -33.70 -33.75
N LEU A 959 6.88 -33.36 -34.97
CA LEU A 959 5.65 -32.59 -35.19
C LEU A 959 4.57 -33.55 -35.70
N PRO A 960 3.42 -33.69 -35.02
CA PRO A 960 2.26 -34.37 -35.59
C PRO A 960 1.69 -33.66 -36.81
#